data_AF-R8NID3-F1
#
_entry.id   AF-R8NID3-F1
#
_cell.length_a   1.000
_cell.length_b   1.000
_cell.length_c   1.000
_cell.angle_alpha   90.00
_cell.angle_beta   90.00
_cell.angle_gamma   90.00
#
_symmetry.space_group_name_H-M   'P 1'
#
loop_
_entity.id
_entity.type
_entity.pdbx_description
1 polymer ?
#
loop_
_entity_poly.entity_id
_entity_poly.type
_entity_poly.pdbx_seq_one_letter_code
_entity_poly.pdbx_strand_id
1 'polypeptide(L)'
;MKKVINKLGLVAILLTSTSMISACSQQSLEAGKSKSSASTTDIQMMKAPNNKKEVESFADPLFEEKMKKYNVNGSSFVVVHDGKVVVNKGYGYADKEKKIPVTKDTVFQIASVSKTFTALAVMQQVDKGKLKLDQDVQQYLAGLKIPNQTGKPLTLFDMLTYTSGVDFPDITTITGPEYINHSIPMKEFFSKHMPTVVRPPGESYTYDNVAFALAGFAVENVTNTPFSQYMENNVFKPLGMKSTSLSFTPNLLKRMAAHYGPTGDPILTSGNGLMDAPQGGIISTGEDMSKYMIMQLQNGKFKGKEIVSKKSMDMMHAYQVFDDKTIPVATIGFETPFNEFANGQHVVIKGGSMPGHQSLMILVPEQKTAFFMSYNNDSTMSIDVYEALMDHYFPAKKAEKTRYLSLEEKESQKYLGLYQNTRLAAIRTHFTYENGNLVMEGEIAGKQVLKMIHPLLFEDSEGKKVAFKKNAAGEITYFHYSSPKSLDFMADAQKINNKQSFADVLQKSNYRSHIDNLHALNIMDAKTGNLFDPMGTMTQGEFADSLLHAHGWSAFPDESKEAKEKFIIGIPGYDRTAPITRQIAATMIQNLKQIQPDQAKKVKLLDAADDWAVQSIQALASQGIVDPDTSINADGSFIFRPKDLLLRQEASALLDLAFGYYALPIIQK
;
A
#
# COMPACT_ATOMS: atom_id res chain seq x y z
N MET A 1 -15.09 35.73 1.93
CA MET A 1 -15.65 34.69 1.04
C MET A 1 -14.71 34.28 -0.11
N LYS A 2 -13.39 34.33 0.09
CA LYS A 2 -12.35 33.70 -0.75
C LYS A 2 -11.25 33.28 0.21
N LYS A 3 -11.28 32.03 0.72
CA LYS A 3 -10.28 31.34 1.56
C LYS A 3 -10.96 30.19 2.32
N VAL A 4 -11.39 29.12 1.64
CA VAL A 4 -11.52 27.74 2.21
C VAL A 4 -11.69 26.75 1.05
N ILE A 5 -10.78 26.72 0.07
CA ILE A 5 -10.67 25.60 -0.89
C ILE A 5 -9.19 25.53 -1.26
N ASN A 6 -8.47 24.56 -0.72
CA ASN A 6 -7.17 24.02 -1.15
C ASN A 6 -6.45 23.40 0.05
N LYS A 7 -6.89 22.20 0.43
CA LYS A 7 -6.09 21.20 1.14
C LYS A 7 -6.56 19.84 0.64
N LEU A 8 -5.92 19.35 -0.42
CA LEU A 8 -6.15 18.01 -0.97
C LEU A 8 -4.77 17.36 -1.03
N GLY A 9 -4.44 16.60 0.02
CA GLY A 9 -3.44 15.54 -0.06
C GLY A 9 -4.14 14.30 -0.58
N LEU A 10 -4.43 14.27 -1.88
CA LEU A 10 -4.86 13.04 -2.52
C LEU A 10 -3.63 12.19 -2.79
N VAL A 11 -3.68 10.91 -2.41
CA VAL A 11 -2.96 9.85 -3.12
C VAL A 11 -3.44 9.93 -4.58
N ALA A 12 -2.69 10.66 -5.39
CA ALA A 12 -3.04 10.93 -6.78
C ALA A 12 -2.81 9.66 -7.61
N ILE A 13 -3.87 8.86 -7.80
CA ILE A 13 -3.93 7.89 -8.89
C ILE A 13 -4.44 8.64 -10.13
N LEU A 14 -3.52 9.14 -10.94
CA LEU A 14 -3.83 9.78 -12.22
C LEU A 14 -4.05 8.71 -13.29
N LEU A 15 -5.34 8.39 -13.52
CA LEU A 15 -5.85 7.71 -14.71
C LEU A 15 -5.87 8.69 -15.88
N THR A 16 -5.00 8.50 -16.88
CA THR A 16 -5.24 9.02 -18.24
C THR A 16 -4.81 7.99 -19.28
N SER A 17 -5.78 7.27 -19.85
CA SER A 17 -5.62 6.39 -21.00
C SER A 17 -5.49 7.23 -22.28
N THR A 18 -4.42 7.05 -23.05
CA THR A 18 -4.37 7.51 -24.44
C THR A 18 -4.08 6.35 -25.37
N SER A 19 -5.07 6.04 -26.21
CA SER A 19 -5.03 5.09 -27.30
C SER A 19 -4.28 5.70 -28.48
N MET A 20 -3.24 5.02 -28.97
CA MET A 20 -2.78 5.22 -30.35
C MET A 20 -2.65 3.87 -31.04
N ILE A 21 -3.51 3.68 -32.03
CA ILE A 21 -3.44 2.63 -33.04
C ILE A 21 -2.37 3.05 -34.05
N SER A 22 -1.37 2.21 -34.29
CA SER A 22 -0.56 2.29 -35.51
C SER A 22 -0.56 0.94 -36.20
N ALA A 23 -0.96 0.99 -37.46
CA ALA A 23 -1.17 -0.13 -38.36
C ALA A 23 0.13 -0.85 -38.73
N CYS A 24 -0.02 -2.15 -38.96
CA CYS A 24 0.99 -3.04 -39.53
C CYS A 24 1.48 -2.58 -40.90
N SER A 25 2.76 -2.81 -41.18
CA SER A 25 3.18 -3.30 -42.50
C SER A 25 4.24 -4.39 -42.33
N GLN A 26 3.98 -5.53 -42.96
CA GLN A 26 4.89 -6.67 -43.08
C GLN A 26 5.98 -6.35 -44.11
N GLN A 27 7.21 -6.82 -43.84
CA GLN A 27 8.02 -7.35 -44.93
C GLN A 27 8.93 -8.49 -44.44
N SER A 28 9.16 -9.38 -45.38
CA SER A 28 9.52 -10.78 -45.31
C SER A 28 10.99 -11.08 -45.01
N LEU A 29 11.16 -12.20 -44.30
CA LEU A 29 12.22 -13.22 -44.37
C LEU A 29 13.28 -13.08 -45.47
N GLU A 30 14.55 -13.22 -45.07
CA GLU A 30 15.48 -14.09 -45.80
C GLU A 30 16.54 -14.69 -44.86
N ALA A 31 16.82 -15.98 -45.08
CA ALA A 31 17.69 -16.83 -44.27
C ALA A 31 19.10 -16.86 -44.88
N GLY A 32 20.12 -16.65 -44.04
CA GLY A 32 21.53 -16.84 -44.38
C GLY A 32 22.22 -17.75 -43.36
N LYS A 33 22.54 -18.97 -43.77
CA LYS A 33 23.34 -19.96 -43.03
C LYS A 33 24.76 -19.43 -42.77
N SER A 34 25.35 -19.73 -41.60
CA SER A 34 26.66 -20.42 -41.50
C SER A 34 27.32 -20.31 -40.12
N LYS A 35 27.66 -21.51 -39.60
CA LYS A 35 28.82 -21.91 -38.79
C LYS A 35 28.85 -21.63 -37.28
N SER A 36 28.80 -22.76 -36.58
CA SER A 36 29.46 -23.05 -35.31
C SER A 36 30.89 -22.48 -35.25
N SER A 37 31.11 -21.62 -34.27
CA SER A 37 32.35 -21.55 -33.52
C SER A 37 31.99 -21.23 -32.07
N ALA A 38 32.28 -22.15 -31.16
CA ALA A 38 32.32 -21.84 -29.74
C ALA A 38 33.41 -20.78 -29.54
N SER A 39 33.03 -19.53 -29.28
CA SER A 39 33.93 -18.51 -28.76
C SER A 39 33.48 -18.11 -27.37
N THR A 40 34.29 -18.50 -26.41
CA THR A 40 34.42 -17.86 -25.11
C THR A 40 34.66 -16.36 -25.31
N THR A 41 33.64 -15.52 -25.10
CA THR A 41 33.81 -14.07 -25.04
C THR A 41 32.81 -13.43 -24.08
N ASP A 42 33.36 -12.65 -23.16
CA ASP A 42 32.79 -11.58 -22.35
C ASP A 42 31.66 -11.93 -21.37
N ILE A 43 32.06 -12.39 -20.17
CA ILE A 43 31.41 -11.88 -18.97
C ILE A 43 31.73 -10.38 -18.92
N GLN A 44 30.81 -9.52 -19.36
CA GLN A 44 30.84 -8.09 -19.08
C GLN A 44 31.15 -7.92 -17.58
N MET A 45 32.34 -7.41 -17.25
CA MET A 45 32.63 -7.03 -15.87
C MET A 45 31.61 -5.96 -15.48
N MET A 46 30.75 -6.27 -14.53
CA MET A 46 29.78 -5.33 -13.97
C MET A 46 30.51 -4.06 -13.55
N LYS A 47 30.04 -2.90 -14.00
CA LYS A 47 30.63 -1.63 -13.65
C LYS A 47 30.26 -1.36 -12.19
N ALA A 48 31.16 -1.59 -11.25
CA ALA A 48 30.88 -1.27 -9.85
C ALA A 48 30.83 0.26 -9.65
N PRO A 49 29.92 0.81 -8.83
CA PRO A 49 29.83 2.25 -8.55
C PRO A 49 30.94 2.70 -7.59
N ASN A 50 32.20 2.56 -7.99
CA ASN A 50 33.38 2.79 -7.16
C ASN A 50 34.11 4.12 -7.45
N ASN A 51 33.67 4.85 -8.47
CA ASN A 51 34.28 6.10 -8.90
C ASN A 51 33.28 7.26 -8.83
N LYS A 52 33.56 8.22 -7.94
CA LYS A 52 32.69 9.39 -7.73
C LYS A 52 32.33 10.14 -9.02
N LYS A 53 33.30 10.42 -9.89
CA LYS A 53 33.06 11.21 -11.12
C LYS A 53 32.14 10.47 -12.08
N GLU A 54 32.29 9.16 -12.18
CA GLU A 54 31.45 8.32 -13.03
C GLU A 54 30.03 8.27 -12.50
N VAL A 55 29.88 8.03 -11.18
CA VAL A 55 28.55 7.99 -10.53
C VAL A 55 27.83 9.33 -10.68
N GLU A 56 28.51 10.46 -10.45
CA GLU A 56 27.94 11.79 -10.65
C GLU A 56 27.60 12.06 -12.13
N SER A 57 28.44 11.65 -13.07
CA SER A 57 28.16 11.81 -14.51
C SER A 57 26.91 11.06 -14.97
N PHE A 58 26.58 9.92 -14.34
CA PHE A 58 25.35 9.18 -14.59
C PHE A 58 24.15 9.78 -13.83
N ALA A 59 24.33 10.05 -12.54
CA ALA A 59 23.24 10.47 -11.66
C ALA A 59 22.76 11.91 -11.94
N ASP A 60 23.65 12.84 -12.31
CA ASP A 60 23.29 14.24 -12.50
C ASP A 60 22.16 14.45 -13.54
N PRO A 61 22.27 13.96 -14.79
CA PRO A 61 21.18 14.09 -15.76
C PRO A 61 19.94 13.28 -15.38
N LEU A 62 20.11 12.13 -14.72
CA LEU A 62 18.99 11.31 -14.25
C LEU A 62 18.15 12.08 -13.22
N PHE A 63 18.77 12.67 -12.20
CA PHE A 63 18.06 13.45 -11.18
C PHE A 63 17.46 14.73 -11.78
N GLU A 64 18.12 15.40 -12.72
CA GLU A 64 17.54 16.54 -13.43
C GLU A 64 16.24 16.15 -14.17
N GLU A 65 16.27 15.07 -14.94
CA GLU A 65 15.10 14.56 -15.67
C GLU A 65 13.98 14.14 -14.72
N LYS A 66 14.28 13.28 -13.75
CA LYS A 66 13.26 12.68 -12.87
C LYS A 66 12.68 13.71 -11.91
N MET A 67 13.48 14.60 -11.31
CA MET A 67 12.94 15.65 -10.45
C MET A 67 11.99 16.57 -11.22
N LYS A 68 12.30 16.90 -12.48
CA LYS A 68 11.41 17.67 -13.35
C LYS A 68 10.12 16.91 -13.68
N LYS A 69 10.22 15.63 -14.04
CA LYS A 69 9.06 14.76 -14.36
C LYS A 69 8.07 14.67 -13.19
N TYR A 70 8.58 14.61 -11.96
CA TYR A 70 7.79 14.35 -10.75
C TYR A 70 7.58 15.59 -9.86
N ASN A 71 7.91 16.80 -10.34
CA ASN A 71 7.80 18.06 -9.59
C ASN A 71 8.52 18.03 -8.22
N VAL A 72 9.66 17.34 -8.14
CA VAL A 72 10.45 17.24 -6.91
C VAL A 72 11.31 18.49 -6.77
N ASN A 73 11.22 19.16 -5.62
CA ASN A 73 11.96 20.40 -5.39
C ASN A 73 13.40 20.16 -4.94
N GLY A 74 13.63 19.12 -4.12
CA GLY A 74 14.96 18.76 -3.64
C GLY A 74 15.10 17.29 -3.26
N SER A 75 16.30 16.74 -3.48
CA SER A 75 16.64 15.36 -3.13
C SER A 75 18.06 15.22 -2.60
N SER A 76 18.27 14.34 -1.63
CA SER A 76 19.58 13.83 -1.21
C SER A 76 19.80 12.44 -1.81
N PHE A 77 20.99 12.18 -2.35
CA PHE A 77 21.40 10.91 -2.93
C PHE A 77 22.75 10.45 -2.40
N VAL A 78 22.83 9.19 -2.00
CA VAL A 78 24.01 8.58 -1.39
C VAL A 78 24.31 7.24 -2.06
N VAL A 79 25.59 7.01 -2.36
CA VAL A 79 26.11 5.73 -2.85
C VAL A 79 27.22 5.25 -1.93
N VAL A 80 27.07 4.03 -1.43
CA VAL A 80 28.08 3.31 -0.66
C VAL A 80 28.55 2.10 -1.46
N HIS A 81 29.86 1.92 -1.57
CA HIS A 81 30.46 0.75 -2.19
C HIS A 81 31.69 0.29 -1.42
N ASP A 82 31.79 -1.01 -1.16
CA ASP A 82 32.91 -1.66 -0.45
C ASP A 82 33.29 -0.92 0.87
N GLY A 83 32.26 -0.59 1.65
CA GLY A 83 32.41 0.06 2.96
C GLY A 83 32.79 1.54 2.92
N LYS A 84 32.76 2.19 1.75
CA LYS A 84 33.11 3.60 1.56
C LYS A 84 31.95 4.38 0.96
N VAL A 85 31.81 5.65 1.36
CA VAL A 85 30.89 6.59 0.71
C VAL A 85 31.53 7.07 -0.59
N VAL A 86 30.90 6.78 -1.72
CA VAL A 86 31.36 7.16 -3.06
C VAL A 86 30.75 8.50 -3.47
N VAL A 87 29.44 8.66 -3.24
CA VAL A 87 28.70 9.90 -3.46
C VAL A 87 27.82 10.18 -2.24
N ASN A 88 27.73 11.46 -1.86
CA ASN A 88 26.74 12.00 -0.94
C ASN A 88 26.43 13.42 -1.42
N LYS A 89 25.41 13.54 -2.26
CA LYS A 89 25.12 14.75 -3.05
C LYS A 89 23.67 15.19 -2.82
N GLY A 90 23.47 16.50 -2.82
CA GLY A 90 22.15 17.13 -2.84
C GLY A 90 21.83 17.69 -4.21
N TYR A 91 20.57 17.57 -4.62
CA TYR A 91 20.00 18.13 -5.84
C TYR A 91 18.85 19.08 -5.46
N GLY A 92 18.72 20.19 -6.19
CA GLY A 92 17.64 21.16 -5.99
C GLY A 92 17.65 21.84 -4.60
N TYR A 93 16.47 22.10 -4.07
CA TYR A 93 16.24 22.92 -2.89
C TYR A 93 15.57 22.14 -1.76
N ALA A 94 16.16 22.21 -0.57
CA ALA A 94 15.53 21.78 0.68
C ALA A 94 14.32 22.67 1.00
N ASP A 95 14.39 23.95 0.67
CA ASP A 95 13.29 24.91 0.74
C ASP A 95 13.39 25.81 -0.51
N LYS A 96 12.47 25.59 -1.46
CA LYS A 96 12.42 26.29 -2.75
C LYS A 96 12.08 27.76 -2.58
N GLU A 97 11.15 28.10 -1.69
CA GLU A 97 10.72 29.47 -1.43
C GLU A 97 11.87 30.30 -0.86
N LYS A 98 12.69 29.71 0.01
CA LYS A 98 13.88 30.34 0.61
C LYS A 98 15.16 30.11 -0.19
N LYS A 99 15.10 29.37 -1.30
CA LYS A 99 16.26 28.96 -2.13
C LYS A 99 17.38 28.29 -1.33
N ILE A 100 17.02 27.51 -0.30
CA ILE A 100 17.99 26.76 0.50
C ILE A 100 18.33 25.47 -0.27
N PRO A 101 19.59 25.25 -0.69
CA PRO A 101 19.96 24.05 -1.44
C PRO A 101 19.90 22.81 -0.56
N VAL A 102 19.65 21.65 -1.16
CA VAL A 102 19.87 20.38 -0.48
C VAL A 102 21.38 20.17 -0.29
N THR A 103 21.76 19.73 0.91
CA THR A 103 23.14 19.38 1.26
C THR A 103 23.18 18.00 1.92
N LYS A 104 24.38 17.45 2.12
CA LYS A 104 24.58 16.19 2.88
C LYS A 104 24.03 16.24 4.32
N ASP A 105 23.83 17.44 4.86
CA ASP A 105 23.37 17.69 6.22
C ASP A 105 21.89 18.12 6.27
N THR A 106 21.20 18.16 5.13
CA THR A 106 19.74 18.41 5.08
C THR A 106 19.00 17.23 5.70
N VAL A 107 18.07 17.54 6.60
CA VAL A 107 17.28 16.53 7.33
C VAL A 107 16.00 16.22 6.56
N PHE A 108 15.69 14.93 6.44
CA PHE A 108 14.45 14.43 5.85
C PHE A 108 13.77 13.47 6.85
N GLN A 109 12.45 13.36 6.78
CA GLN A 109 11.76 12.22 7.37
C GLN A 109 12.01 11.01 6.46
N ILE A 110 12.63 9.94 6.99
CA ILE A 110 12.90 8.72 6.23
C ILE A 110 11.73 7.72 6.33
N ALA A 111 10.68 8.09 7.06
CA ALA A 111 9.43 7.37 7.12
C ALA A 111 9.65 5.86 7.36
N SER A 112 9.03 4.99 6.56
CA SER A 112 9.10 3.54 6.76
C SER A 112 10.47 2.88 6.56
N VAL A 113 11.52 3.59 6.12
CA VAL A 113 12.91 3.10 6.27
C VAL A 113 13.23 2.85 7.75
N SER A 114 12.54 3.54 8.66
CA SER A 114 12.60 3.31 10.12
C SER A 114 12.32 1.85 10.53
N LYS A 115 11.55 1.09 9.75
CA LYS A 115 11.26 -0.33 10.04
C LYS A 115 12.53 -1.20 10.06
N THR A 116 13.52 -0.88 9.24
CA THR A 116 14.79 -1.61 9.22
C THR A 116 15.59 -1.37 10.51
N PHE A 117 15.44 -0.19 11.12
CA PHE A 117 16.03 0.14 12.42
C PHE A 117 15.30 -0.54 13.57
N THR A 118 13.97 -0.64 13.50
CA THR A 118 13.17 -1.38 14.47
C THR A 118 13.46 -2.88 14.43
N ALA A 119 13.57 -3.46 13.24
CA ALA A 119 14.03 -4.84 13.07
C ALA A 119 15.44 -5.03 13.66
N LEU A 120 16.38 -4.12 13.39
CA LEU A 120 17.72 -4.15 13.99
C LEU A 120 17.66 -4.13 15.51
N ALA A 121 16.83 -3.29 16.11
CA ALA A 121 16.66 -3.21 17.56
C ALA A 121 16.11 -4.51 18.16
N VAL A 122 15.13 -5.13 17.50
CA VAL A 122 14.63 -6.46 17.89
C VAL A 122 15.74 -7.49 17.80
N MET A 123 16.49 -7.53 16.69
CA MET A 123 17.58 -8.50 16.51
C MET A 123 18.71 -8.30 17.53
N GLN A 124 19.03 -7.07 17.93
CA GLN A 124 19.96 -6.81 19.04
C GLN A 124 19.47 -7.39 20.37
N GLN A 125 18.16 -7.44 20.62
CA GLN A 125 17.59 -8.09 21.81
C GLN A 125 17.51 -9.61 21.67
N VAL A 126 17.37 -10.12 20.44
CA VAL A 126 17.49 -11.56 20.14
C VAL A 126 18.91 -12.05 20.40
N ASP A 127 19.93 -11.31 19.95
CA ASP A 127 21.34 -11.61 20.24
C ASP A 127 21.62 -11.66 21.76
N LYS A 128 20.94 -10.80 22.53
CA LYS A 128 21.03 -10.74 24.00
C LYS A 128 20.15 -11.78 24.71
N GLY A 129 19.40 -12.61 23.98
CA GLY A 129 18.49 -13.61 24.52
C GLY A 129 17.25 -13.04 25.23
N LYS A 130 16.96 -11.75 25.07
CA LYS A 130 15.82 -11.06 25.69
C LYS A 130 14.54 -11.17 24.88
N LEU A 131 14.66 -11.24 23.56
CA LEU A 131 13.55 -11.53 22.64
C LEU A 131 13.82 -12.85 21.92
N LYS A 132 12.74 -13.53 21.54
CA LYS A 132 12.77 -14.70 20.67
C LYS A 132 11.79 -14.47 19.52
N LEU A 133 12.23 -14.75 18.30
CA LEU A 133 11.45 -14.48 17.10
C LEU A 133 10.23 -15.40 16.95
N ASP A 134 10.31 -16.62 17.48
CA ASP A 134 9.34 -17.70 17.29
C ASP A 134 8.36 -17.88 18.45
N GLN A 135 8.39 -16.98 19.43
CA GLN A 135 7.49 -17.02 20.58
C GLN A 135 6.34 -16.04 20.42
N ASP A 136 5.25 -16.29 21.14
CA ASP A 136 4.12 -15.37 21.22
C ASP A 136 4.60 -13.99 21.70
N VAL A 137 4.33 -12.96 20.90
CA VAL A 137 4.76 -11.58 21.18
C VAL A 137 4.12 -11.03 22.45
N GLN A 138 2.94 -11.51 22.87
CA GLN A 138 2.22 -10.99 24.04
C GLN A 138 3.04 -11.05 25.33
N GLN A 139 4.00 -11.97 25.43
CA GLN A 139 4.90 -12.05 26.60
C GLN A 139 5.83 -10.82 26.73
N TYR A 140 5.97 -10.01 25.68
CA TYR A 140 6.82 -8.82 25.62
C TYR A 140 6.03 -7.50 25.66
N LEU A 141 4.71 -7.52 25.82
CA LEU A 141 3.85 -6.34 25.71
C LEU A 141 3.35 -5.80 27.05
N ALA A 142 4.10 -6.02 28.13
CA ALA A 142 3.81 -5.50 29.47
C ALA A 142 2.37 -5.76 29.96
N GLY A 143 1.83 -6.96 29.66
CA GLY A 143 0.50 -7.40 30.08
C GLY A 143 -0.65 -7.03 29.13
N LEU A 144 -0.39 -6.26 28.07
CA LEU A 144 -1.39 -6.03 27.02
C LEU A 144 -1.70 -7.34 26.28
N LYS A 145 -2.98 -7.55 25.95
CA LYS A 145 -3.46 -8.72 25.22
C LYS A 145 -3.82 -8.34 23.80
N ILE A 146 -3.42 -9.17 22.85
CA ILE A 146 -3.81 -9.05 21.44
C ILE A 146 -4.96 -10.03 21.21
N PRO A 147 -6.18 -9.55 20.90
CA PRO A 147 -7.26 -10.41 20.45
C PRO A 147 -6.81 -11.26 19.26
N ASN A 148 -7.10 -12.56 19.28
CA ASN A 148 -6.67 -13.49 18.24
C ASN A 148 -7.78 -14.51 17.95
N GLN A 149 -8.25 -14.53 16.71
CA GLN A 149 -9.36 -15.37 16.24
C GLN A 149 -8.89 -16.63 15.52
N THR A 150 -7.58 -16.84 15.41
CA THR A 150 -6.98 -17.82 14.50
C THR A 150 -6.45 -19.06 15.20
N GLY A 151 -6.29 -19.00 16.52
CA GLY A 151 -5.70 -20.07 17.33
C GLY A 151 -4.17 -20.23 17.15
N LYS A 152 -3.53 -19.48 16.24
CA LYS A 152 -2.08 -19.48 16.03
C LYS A 152 -1.45 -18.26 16.73
N PRO A 153 -0.42 -18.45 17.59
CA PRO A 153 0.26 -17.33 18.23
C PRO A 153 0.87 -16.36 17.21
N LEU A 154 0.78 -15.06 17.49
CA LEU A 154 1.47 -14.03 16.71
C LEU A 154 2.90 -13.89 17.24
N THR A 155 3.91 -14.01 16.38
CA THR A 155 5.32 -13.95 16.78
C THR A 155 6.03 -12.70 16.25
N LEU A 156 7.19 -12.37 16.82
CA LEU A 156 8.03 -11.28 16.30
C LEU A 156 8.54 -11.58 14.89
N PHE A 157 8.73 -12.86 14.52
CA PHE A 157 9.03 -13.26 13.16
C PHE A 157 7.92 -12.80 12.22
N ASP A 158 6.67 -13.19 12.49
CA ASP A 158 5.51 -12.84 11.65
C ASP A 158 5.36 -11.32 11.50
N MET A 159 5.60 -10.57 12.58
CA MET A 159 5.51 -9.11 12.57
C MET A 159 6.59 -8.45 11.70
N LEU A 160 7.83 -8.92 11.83
CA LEU A 160 8.96 -8.34 11.10
C LEU A 160 9.05 -8.80 9.64
N THR A 161 8.32 -9.87 9.27
CA THR A 161 8.18 -10.36 7.89
C THR A 161 6.86 -9.97 7.24
N TYR A 162 6.09 -9.05 7.84
CA TYR A 162 4.81 -8.55 7.30
C TYR A 162 3.74 -9.64 7.10
N THR A 163 3.74 -10.66 7.96
CA THR A 163 2.79 -11.78 7.90
C THR A 163 1.97 -11.91 9.18
N SER A 164 1.65 -10.78 9.83
CA SER A 164 0.99 -10.73 11.14
C SER A 164 -0.48 -11.20 11.12
N GLY A 165 -1.20 -10.94 10.03
CA GLY A 165 -2.62 -11.27 9.87
C GLY A 165 -3.61 -10.37 10.62
N VAL A 166 -3.22 -9.14 10.98
CA VAL A 166 -4.07 -8.19 11.72
C VAL A 166 -5.13 -7.49 10.87
N ASP A 167 -6.26 -7.07 11.47
CA ASP A 167 -7.40 -6.43 10.81
C ASP A 167 -7.19 -4.94 10.42
N PHE A 168 -6.30 -4.23 11.10
CA PHE A 168 -6.02 -2.81 10.82
C PHE A 168 -4.51 -2.52 10.78
N PRO A 169 -3.81 -2.91 9.70
CA PRO A 169 -2.35 -2.78 9.60
C PRO A 169 -1.85 -1.33 9.71
N ASP A 170 -2.69 -0.35 9.37
CA ASP A 170 -2.35 1.08 9.32
C ASP A 170 -2.91 1.90 10.49
N ILE A 171 -3.49 1.29 11.54
CA ILE A 171 -4.13 2.03 12.65
C ILE A 171 -3.18 3.00 13.39
N THR A 172 -1.86 2.80 13.25
CA THR A 172 -0.80 3.64 13.85
C THR A 172 -0.33 4.78 12.95
N THR A 173 -0.86 4.90 11.74
CA THR A 173 -0.56 5.97 10.78
C THR A 173 -1.42 7.19 11.11
N ILE A 174 -0.98 7.93 12.14
CA ILE A 174 -1.62 9.18 12.58
C ILE A 174 -0.60 10.28 12.35
N THR A 175 -0.91 11.27 11.52
CA THR A 175 0.05 12.33 11.17
C THR A 175 -0.57 13.72 11.18
N GLY A 176 0.23 14.73 11.45
CA GLY A 176 -0.28 16.10 11.51
C GLY A 176 0.70 17.12 12.09
N PRO A 177 0.52 18.42 11.79
CA PRO A 177 1.38 19.49 12.32
C PRO A 177 1.39 19.58 13.86
N GLU A 178 0.29 19.24 14.51
CA GLU A 178 0.17 19.18 15.96
C GLU A 178 1.13 18.17 16.59
N TYR A 179 1.48 17.12 15.85
CA TYR A 179 2.31 16.03 16.33
C TYR A 179 3.82 16.30 16.22
N ILE A 180 4.22 17.51 15.84
CA ILE A 180 5.63 17.94 15.91
C ILE A 180 6.09 18.08 17.37
N ASN A 181 5.19 18.53 18.26
CA ASN A 181 5.50 18.78 19.67
C ASN A 181 4.61 17.99 20.64
N HIS A 182 3.80 17.07 20.13
CA HIS A 182 2.86 16.27 20.90
C HIS A 182 2.81 14.85 20.35
N SER A 183 2.71 13.84 21.21
CA SER A 183 2.60 12.44 20.78
C SER A 183 1.95 11.59 21.86
N ILE A 184 1.28 10.53 21.47
CA ILE A 184 0.57 9.59 22.34
C ILE A 184 1.54 8.47 22.74
N PRO A 185 1.78 8.22 24.04
CA PRO A 185 2.61 7.11 24.48
C PRO A 185 2.14 5.75 23.94
N MET A 186 3.06 4.88 23.50
CA MET A 186 2.70 3.59 22.87
C MET A 186 1.77 2.73 23.74
N LYS A 187 2.04 2.64 25.05
CA LYS A 187 1.18 1.89 25.98
C LYS A 187 -0.24 2.46 26.05
N GLU A 188 -0.39 3.78 26.07
CA GLU A 188 -1.71 4.42 26.08
C GLU A 188 -2.45 4.12 24.77
N PHE A 189 -1.77 4.28 23.64
CA PHE A 189 -2.32 4.01 22.32
C PHE A 189 -2.83 2.56 22.20
N PHE A 190 -1.98 1.58 22.49
CA PHE A 190 -2.33 0.16 22.35
C PHE A 190 -3.36 -0.31 23.38
N SER A 191 -3.52 0.39 24.51
CA SER A 191 -4.61 0.08 25.46
C SER A 191 -6.00 0.40 24.89
N LYS A 192 -6.08 1.29 23.89
CA LYS A 192 -7.34 1.75 23.26
C LYS A 192 -7.53 1.22 21.84
N HIS A 193 -6.43 0.93 21.14
CA HIS A 193 -6.41 0.67 19.70
C HIS A 193 -5.65 -0.62 19.34
N MET A 194 -5.69 -1.64 20.21
CA MET A 194 -5.07 -2.93 19.91
C MET A 194 -5.75 -3.58 18.68
N PRO A 195 -5.00 -4.03 17.66
CA PRO A 195 -5.59 -4.74 16.54
C PRO A 195 -5.99 -6.17 16.92
N THR A 196 -6.84 -6.79 16.09
CA THR A 196 -7.17 -8.22 16.21
C THR A 196 -6.43 -9.02 15.15
N VAL A 197 -5.84 -10.16 15.53
CA VAL A 197 -5.33 -11.15 14.57
C VAL A 197 -6.50 -11.93 14.01
N VAL A 198 -6.81 -11.69 12.73
CA VAL A 198 -7.99 -12.24 12.03
C VAL A 198 -7.61 -13.23 10.91
N ARG A 199 -6.34 -13.24 10.50
CA ARG A 199 -5.77 -14.22 9.57
C ARG A 199 -4.63 -14.96 10.26
N PRO A 200 -4.47 -16.29 10.09
CA PRO A 200 -3.40 -17.01 10.74
C PRO A 200 -2.03 -16.39 10.43
N PRO A 201 -1.23 -16.02 11.45
CA PRO A 201 0.10 -15.46 11.22
C PRO A 201 0.95 -16.36 10.32
N GLY A 202 1.69 -15.78 9.39
CA GLY A 202 2.55 -16.48 8.43
C GLY A 202 1.88 -16.92 7.13
N GLU A 203 0.54 -16.86 6.99
CA GLU A 203 -0.13 -17.32 5.76
C GLU A 203 -0.16 -16.29 4.63
N SER A 204 -0.27 -15.00 4.95
CA SER A 204 -0.40 -13.93 3.95
C SER A 204 0.54 -12.77 4.24
N TYR A 205 1.17 -12.25 3.20
CA TYR A 205 1.89 -10.98 3.25
C TYR A 205 0.90 -9.82 3.29
N THR A 206 1.11 -8.87 4.18
CA THR A 206 0.33 -7.64 4.31
C THR A 206 1.24 -6.59 4.89
N TYR A 207 1.53 -5.53 4.14
CA TYR A 207 2.32 -4.43 4.68
C TYR A 207 1.67 -3.86 5.94
N ASP A 208 2.44 -3.74 7.01
CA ASP A 208 1.91 -3.58 8.36
C ASP A 208 2.72 -2.55 9.16
N ASN A 209 2.06 -1.45 9.52
CA ASN A 209 2.62 -0.41 10.37
C ASN A 209 2.46 -0.75 11.86
N VAL A 210 1.30 -1.29 12.26
CA VAL A 210 1.01 -1.62 13.66
C VAL A 210 1.90 -2.74 14.19
N ALA A 211 2.26 -3.73 13.37
CA ALA A 211 3.21 -4.78 13.74
C ALA A 211 4.59 -4.22 14.08
N PHE A 212 5.11 -3.28 13.29
CA PHE A 212 6.41 -2.66 13.59
C PHE A 212 6.34 -1.74 14.81
N ALA A 213 5.23 -1.03 15.00
CA ALA A 213 5.00 -0.23 16.20
C ALA A 213 5.00 -1.12 17.47
N LEU A 214 4.29 -2.25 17.44
CA LEU A 214 4.28 -3.24 18.53
C LEU A 214 5.65 -3.89 18.74
N ALA A 215 6.43 -4.14 17.68
CA ALA A 215 7.78 -4.68 17.78
C ALA A 215 8.73 -3.69 18.49
N GLY A 216 8.62 -2.39 18.17
CA GLY A 216 9.34 -1.34 18.91
C GLY A 216 8.89 -1.23 20.37
N PHE A 217 7.59 -1.36 20.64
CA PHE A 217 7.05 -1.41 22.00
C PHE A 217 7.56 -2.64 22.79
N ALA A 218 7.72 -3.79 22.14
CA ALA A 218 8.34 -4.96 22.76
C ALA A 218 9.79 -4.69 23.18
N VAL A 219 10.58 -3.99 22.34
CA VAL A 219 11.94 -3.55 22.69
C VAL A 219 11.93 -2.61 23.89
N GLU A 220 11.04 -1.62 23.90
CA GLU A 220 10.88 -0.70 25.04
C GLU A 220 10.63 -1.47 26.34
N ASN A 221 9.71 -2.43 26.33
CA ASN A 221 9.33 -3.20 27.51
C ASN A 221 10.48 -4.09 28.04
N VAL A 222 11.16 -4.87 27.18
CA VAL A 222 12.23 -5.79 27.62
C VAL A 222 13.52 -5.07 28.01
N THR A 223 13.64 -3.81 27.63
CA THR A 223 14.78 -2.95 28.00
C THR A 223 14.44 -1.97 29.12
N ASN A 224 13.16 -1.77 29.42
CA ASN A 224 12.64 -0.74 30.33
C ASN A 224 13.22 0.65 29.99
N THR A 225 13.32 0.95 28.69
CA THR A 225 13.90 2.18 28.15
C THR A 225 13.03 2.65 26.99
N PRO A 226 12.63 3.94 26.92
CA PRO A 226 11.89 4.47 25.78
C PRO A 226 12.56 4.12 24.45
N PHE A 227 11.79 3.74 23.44
CA PHE A 227 12.33 3.25 22.18
C PHE A 227 13.31 4.25 21.53
N SER A 228 12.99 5.55 21.55
CA SER A 228 13.90 6.61 21.09
C SER A 228 15.24 6.65 21.80
N GLN A 229 15.25 6.49 23.13
CA GLN A 229 16.46 6.44 23.92
C GLN A 229 17.25 5.14 23.68
N TYR A 230 16.56 4.01 23.49
CA TYR A 230 17.21 2.76 23.10
C TYR A 230 17.96 2.93 21.77
N MET A 231 17.29 3.46 20.75
CA MET A 231 17.85 3.71 19.43
C MET A 231 19.05 4.65 19.47
N GLU A 232 18.94 5.76 20.21
CA GLU A 232 20.03 6.72 20.41
C GLU A 232 21.29 6.04 20.96
N ASN A 233 21.13 5.22 22.00
CA ASN A 233 22.26 4.63 22.73
C ASN A 233 22.85 3.39 22.06
N ASN A 234 22.03 2.58 21.38
CA ASN A 234 22.42 1.28 20.85
C ASN A 234 22.64 1.27 19.33
N VAL A 235 22.19 2.30 18.62
CA VAL A 235 22.32 2.39 17.16
C VAL A 235 22.92 3.73 16.73
N PHE A 236 22.27 4.86 17.01
CA PHE A 236 22.69 6.15 16.45
C PHE A 236 24.06 6.62 16.95
N LYS A 237 24.28 6.67 18.27
CA LYS A 237 25.59 7.03 18.84
C LYS A 237 26.70 6.06 18.44
N PRO A 238 26.54 4.71 18.54
CA PRO A 238 27.56 3.76 18.07
C PRO A 238 27.95 3.91 16.60
N LEU A 239 27.00 4.29 15.73
CA LEU A 239 27.26 4.55 14.31
C LEU A 239 27.76 5.98 14.06
N GLY A 240 27.68 6.88 15.04
CA GLY A 240 28.01 8.29 14.88
C GLY A 240 26.99 9.05 14.02
N MET A 241 25.72 8.63 14.06
CA MET A 241 24.59 9.25 13.37
C MET A 241 24.06 10.45 14.16
N LYS A 242 24.77 11.58 14.09
CA LYS A 242 24.56 12.76 14.96
C LYS A 242 23.36 13.63 14.59
N SER A 243 22.79 13.43 13.41
CA SER A 243 21.62 14.14 12.88
C SER A 243 20.44 13.20 12.65
N THR A 244 20.38 12.10 13.40
CA THR A 244 19.31 11.11 13.33
C THR A 244 18.57 11.06 14.65
N SER A 245 17.23 11.07 14.60
CA SER A 245 16.41 11.05 15.81
C SER A 245 15.01 10.53 15.53
N LEU A 246 14.30 10.16 16.59
CA LEU A 246 12.86 9.87 16.60
C LEU A 246 12.04 11.06 17.13
N SER A 247 12.68 12.21 17.36
CA SER A 247 12.03 13.43 17.85
C SER A 247 12.47 14.65 17.04
N PHE A 248 11.54 15.59 16.85
CA PHE A 248 11.76 16.84 16.13
C PHE A 248 12.51 17.89 16.99
N THR A 249 13.79 17.65 17.28
CA THR A 249 14.58 18.63 18.04
C THR A 249 14.71 19.96 17.29
N PRO A 250 14.84 21.12 17.98
CA PRO A 250 14.97 22.42 17.32
C PRO A 250 16.12 22.49 16.31
N ASN A 251 17.24 21.81 16.58
CA ASN A 251 18.39 21.76 15.67
C ASN A 251 18.09 20.96 14.38
N LEU A 252 17.32 19.88 14.48
CA LEU A 252 16.92 19.08 13.32
C LEU A 252 15.85 19.82 12.49
N LEU A 253 14.85 20.41 13.15
CA LEU A 253 13.82 21.21 12.51
C LEU A 253 14.40 22.36 11.68
N LYS A 254 15.44 23.06 12.18
CA LYS A 254 16.10 24.15 11.46
C LYS A 254 16.73 23.73 10.12
N ARG A 255 17.12 22.45 9.99
CA ARG A 255 17.78 21.89 8.79
C ARG A 255 16.87 20.96 8.00
N MET A 256 15.63 20.79 8.43
CA MET A 256 14.68 19.91 7.77
C MET A 256 14.27 20.51 6.43
N ALA A 257 14.25 19.67 5.39
CA ALA A 257 13.65 20.06 4.13
C ALA A 257 12.17 20.40 4.35
N ALA A 258 11.71 21.46 3.68
CA ALA A 258 10.32 21.84 3.65
C ALA A 258 9.49 20.76 2.95
N HIS A 259 8.25 20.60 3.38
CA HIS A 259 7.33 19.60 2.87
C HIS A 259 6.59 20.12 1.64
N TYR A 260 6.51 19.32 0.57
CA TYR A 260 5.74 19.67 -0.63
C TYR A 260 4.75 18.57 -1.03
N GLY A 261 3.61 18.96 -1.57
CA GLY A 261 2.65 18.04 -2.17
C GLY A 261 3.13 17.50 -3.53
N PRO A 262 2.37 16.60 -4.16
CA PRO A 262 2.76 15.94 -5.42
C PRO A 262 2.92 16.91 -6.61
N THR A 263 2.31 18.09 -6.55
CA THR A 263 2.45 19.17 -7.55
C THR A 263 3.69 20.04 -7.32
N GLY A 264 4.44 19.81 -6.24
CA GLY A 264 5.59 20.62 -5.84
C GLY A 264 5.22 21.90 -5.08
N ASP A 265 3.97 22.03 -4.64
CA ASP A 265 3.47 23.15 -3.81
C ASP A 265 3.73 22.91 -2.31
N PRO A 266 4.08 23.94 -1.52
CA PRO A 266 4.41 23.75 -0.11
C PRO A 266 3.19 23.30 0.71
N ILE A 267 3.42 22.36 1.62
CA ILE A 267 2.44 21.89 2.60
C ILE A 267 2.98 22.08 4.03
N LEU A 268 2.10 21.95 5.02
CA LEU A 268 2.54 22.02 6.41
C LEU A 268 3.38 20.79 6.76
N THR A 269 4.43 21.01 7.55
CA THR A 269 5.21 19.93 8.15
C THR A 269 4.32 19.12 9.08
N SER A 270 4.31 17.80 8.89
CA SER A 270 3.61 16.84 9.75
C SER A 270 4.57 16.02 10.60
N GLY A 271 4.18 15.78 11.85
CA GLY A 271 4.81 14.82 12.76
C GLY A 271 4.01 13.52 12.89
N ASN A 272 4.44 12.63 13.78
CA ASN A 272 3.81 11.33 14.03
C ASN A 272 3.03 11.36 15.36
N GLY A 273 1.77 10.95 15.32
CA GLY A 273 0.90 10.94 16.50
C GLY A 273 1.26 9.90 17.53
N LEU A 274 1.80 8.75 17.12
CA LEU A 274 2.35 7.75 18.04
C LEU A 274 3.74 8.16 18.51
N MET A 275 3.98 8.16 19.82
CA MET A 275 5.28 8.48 20.40
C MET A 275 6.35 7.51 19.90
N ASP A 276 7.53 8.05 19.59
CA ASP A 276 8.67 7.37 18.96
C ASP A 276 8.40 6.73 17.58
N ALA A 277 7.15 6.43 17.22
CA ALA A 277 6.71 5.84 15.96
C ALA A 277 7.71 4.84 15.34
N PRO A 278 7.98 3.66 15.98
CA PRO A 278 8.97 2.69 15.48
C PRO A 278 8.77 2.26 14.02
N GLN A 279 7.54 2.38 13.51
CA GLN A 279 7.17 2.08 12.13
C GLN A 279 7.57 3.16 11.10
N GLY A 280 7.86 4.40 11.52
CA GLY A 280 8.05 5.51 10.57
C GLY A 280 8.63 6.84 11.09
N GLY A 281 9.04 6.92 12.36
CA GLY A 281 9.34 8.18 13.04
C GLY A 281 10.73 8.76 12.82
N ILE A 282 11.65 8.03 12.16
CA ILE A 282 13.05 8.49 12.07
C ILE A 282 13.15 9.67 11.10
N ILE A 283 13.83 10.70 11.57
CA ILE A 283 14.41 11.76 10.74
C ILE A 283 15.91 11.54 10.66
N SER A 284 16.50 11.74 9.48
CA SER A 284 17.93 11.52 9.25
C SER A 284 18.46 12.39 8.11
N THR A 285 19.74 12.22 7.78
CA THR A 285 20.42 12.88 6.66
C THR A 285 21.10 11.83 5.77
N GLY A 286 21.45 12.19 4.54
CA GLY A 286 22.24 11.31 3.67
C GLY A 286 23.57 10.88 4.31
N GLU A 287 24.24 11.80 5.03
CA GLU A 287 25.48 11.49 5.76
C GLU A 287 25.31 10.41 6.82
N ASP A 288 24.25 10.46 7.62
CA ASP A 288 24.01 9.47 8.66
C ASP A 288 23.54 8.13 8.09
N MET A 289 22.65 8.16 7.10
CA MET A 289 22.20 6.95 6.41
C MET A 289 23.34 6.22 5.69
N SER A 290 24.36 6.94 5.21
CA SER A 290 25.57 6.31 4.67
C SER A 290 26.26 5.37 5.68
N LYS A 291 26.31 5.76 6.97
CA LYS A 291 26.93 4.97 8.04
C LYS A 291 26.10 3.74 8.38
N TYR A 292 24.78 3.89 8.37
CA TYR A 292 23.85 2.78 8.53
C TYR A 292 23.98 1.76 7.40
N MET A 293 24.00 2.21 6.14
CA MET A 293 24.22 1.34 4.98
C MET A 293 25.58 0.61 5.03
N ILE A 294 26.65 1.31 5.45
CA ILE A 294 27.95 0.66 5.67
C ILE A 294 27.84 -0.46 6.71
N MET A 295 27.17 -0.23 7.84
CA MET A 295 26.99 -1.25 8.87
C MET A 295 26.22 -2.47 8.36
N GLN A 296 25.15 -2.23 7.59
CA GLN A 296 24.38 -3.28 6.93
C GLN A 296 25.27 -4.14 6.03
N LEU A 297 26.01 -3.52 5.11
CA LEU A 297 26.90 -4.22 4.16
C LEU A 297 28.15 -4.84 4.80
N GLN A 298 28.52 -4.42 6.01
CA GLN A 298 29.65 -4.95 6.77
C GLN A 298 29.22 -5.96 7.84
N ASN A 299 28.13 -6.70 7.56
CA ASN A 299 27.67 -7.82 8.37
C ASN A 299 27.42 -7.44 9.84
N GLY A 300 26.82 -6.27 10.09
CA GLY A 300 26.51 -5.81 11.45
C GLY A 300 27.64 -5.06 12.14
N LYS A 301 28.76 -4.80 11.46
CA LYS A 301 29.92 -4.10 12.03
C LYS A 301 30.09 -2.69 11.47
N PHE A 302 30.53 -1.77 12.30
CA PHE A 302 30.91 -0.42 11.89
C PHE A 302 32.21 -0.01 12.57
N LYS A 303 33.22 0.39 11.78
CA LYS A 303 34.57 0.75 12.28
C LYS A 303 35.15 -0.30 13.24
N GLY A 304 34.98 -1.58 12.91
CA GLY A 304 35.46 -2.71 13.71
C GLY A 304 34.62 -3.06 14.95
N LYS A 305 33.63 -2.23 15.32
CA LYS A 305 32.70 -2.50 16.41
C LYS A 305 31.50 -3.29 15.89
N GLU A 306 31.14 -4.37 16.56
CA GLU A 306 29.90 -5.10 16.32
C GLU A 306 28.71 -4.34 16.90
N ILE A 307 27.72 -4.05 16.06
CA ILE A 307 26.45 -3.39 16.41
C ILE A 307 25.35 -4.44 16.58
N VAL A 308 25.36 -5.45 15.74
CA VAL A 308 24.48 -6.63 15.77
C VAL A 308 25.28 -7.83 15.25
N SER A 309 24.96 -9.04 15.69
CA SER A 309 25.69 -10.23 15.28
C SER A 309 25.55 -10.48 13.77
N LYS A 310 26.56 -11.12 13.18
CA LYS A 310 26.50 -11.54 11.77
C LYS A 310 25.28 -12.43 11.51
N LYS A 311 24.96 -13.36 12.42
CA LYS A 311 23.80 -14.27 12.29
C LYS A 311 22.50 -13.48 12.16
N SER A 312 22.32 -12.47 13.02
CA SER A 312 21.15 -11.61 12.97
C SER A 312 21.10 -10.76 11.70
N MET A 313 22.25 -10.30 11.21
CA MET A 313 22.33 -9.59 9.94
C MET A 313 21.97 -10.48 8.74
N ASP A 314 22.51 -11.71 8.71
CA ASP A 314 22.20 -12.70 7.67
C ASP A 314 20.69 -12.98 7.63
N MET A 315 20.02 -13.05 8.78
CA MET A 315 18.56 -13.22 8.86
C MET A 315 17.79 -12.00 8.35
N MET A 316 18.26 -10.78 8.61
CA MET A 316 17.65 -9.54 8.11
C MET A 316 17.78 -9.38 6.60
N HIS A 317 18.82 -9.95 5.97
CA HIS A 317 19.00 -9.87 4.52
C HIS A 317 18.46 -11.09 3.78
N ALA A 318 18.25 -12.23 4.44
CA ALA A 318 17.68 -13.40 3.79
C ALA A 318 16.18 -13.25 3.52
N TYR A 319 15.76 -13.53 2.28
CA TYR A 319 14.35 -13.69 1.93
C TYR A 319 13.68 -14.76 2.81
N GLN A 320 12.62 -14.37 3.51
CA GLN A 320 11.87 -15.21 4.44
C GLN A 320 10.49 -15.57 3.90
N VAL A 321 9.89 -14.68 3.11
CA VAL A 321 8.54 -14.83 2.57
C VAL A 321 8.59 -14.82 1.06
N PHE A 322 7.85 -15.75 0.45
CA PHE A 322 7.79 -15.99 -0.98
C PHE A 322 6.34 -16.25 -1.40
N ASP A 323 5.91 -15.66 -2.52
CA ASP A 323 4.60 -16.00 -3.14
C ASP A 323 4.72 -17.17 -4.10
N ASP A 324 5.90 -17.25 -4.71
CA ASP A 324 6.39 -18.37 -5.48
C ASP A 324 7.90 -18.47 -5.21
N LYS A 325 8.52 -19.61 -5.47
CA LYS A 325 9.98 -19.78 -5.30
C LYS A 325 10.80 -18.73 -6.07
N THR A 326 10.24 -18.15 -7.12
CA THR A 326 10.87 -17.11 -7.95
C THR A 326 10.47 -15.69 -7.56
N ILE A 327 9.55 -15.52 -6.61
CA ILE A 327 8.98 -14.23 -6.18
C ILE A 327 9.21 -14.08 -4.67
N PRO A 328 10.37 -13.56 -4.25
CA PRO A 328 10.58 -13.13 -2.88
C PRO A 328 9.71 -11.89 -2.59
N VAL A 329 9.29 -11.74 -1.34
CA VAL A 329 8.38 -10.67 -0.91
C VAL A 329 8.94 -9.85 0.25
N ALA A 330 9.50 -10.53 1.24
CA ALA A 330 9.97 -9.89 2.46
C ALA A 330 11.12 -10.63 3.12
N THR A 331 11.90 -9.87 3.88
CA THR A 331 12.86 -10.36 4.88
C THR A 331 12.41 -9.92 6.27
N ILE A 332 13.26 -10.07 7.28
CA ILE A 332 13.08 -9.42 8.58
C ILE A 332 13.42 -7.91 8.44
N GLY A 333 12.38 -7.09 8.34
CA GLY A 333 12.47 -5.62 8.33
C GLY A 333 12.61 -4.95 6.97
N PHE A 334 12.84 -5.72 5.90
CA PHE A 334 12.89 -5.23 4.52
C PHE A 334 11.82 -5.91 3.66
N GLU A 335 11.59 -5.33 2.49
CA GLU A 335 10.69 -5.85 1.47
C GLU A 335 11.46 -6.05 0.17
N THR A 336 10.80 -6.66 -0.81
CA THR A 336 11.32 -6.82 -2.18
C THR A 336 10.30 -6.43 -3.26
N PRO A 337 9.60 -5.28 -3.16
CA PRO A 337 8.76 -4.85 -4.26
C PRO A 337 9.63 -4.60 -5.49
N PHE A 338 9.04 -4.77 -6.67
CA PHE A 338 9.70 -4.51 -7.94
C PHE A 338 10.97 -5.36 -8.16
N ASN A 339 10.94 -6.62 -7.73
CA ASN A 339 12.05 -7.56 -7.90
C ASN A 339 12.42 -7.77 -9.38
N GLU A 340 11.54 -7.41 -10.33
CA GLU A 340 11.89 -7.36 -11.75
C GLU A 340 13.04 -6.41 -12.07
N PHE A 341 13.21 -5.32 -11.30
CA PHE A 341 14.32 -4.37 -11.47
C PHE A 341 15.60 -4.85 -10.80
N ALA A 342 15.55 -5.94 -10.03
CA ALA A 342 16.74 -6.47 -9.36
C ALA A 342 17.76 -7.03 -10.36
N ASN A 343 17.39 -7.25 -11.62
CA ASN A 343 18.27 -7.72 -12.69
C ASN A 343 19.03 -9.01 -12.33
N GLY A 344 18.35 -9.91 -11.60
CA GLY A 344 18.90 -11.17 -11.11
C GLY A 344 19.89 -11.04 -9.95
N GLN A 345 20.05 -9.84 -9.38
CA GLN A 345 20.77 -9.65 -8.12
C GLN A 345 19.89 -10.02 -6.92
N HIS A 346 20.52 -10.39 -5.81
CA HIS A 346 19.87 -10.40 -4.53
C HIS A 346 19.81 -8.95 -4.00
N VAL A 347 18.59 -8.42 -3.91
CA VAL A 347 18.35 -7.04 -3.48
C VAL A 347 17.35 -7.06 -2.33
N VAL A 348 17.67 -6.33 -1.26
CA VAL A 348 16.71 -6.02 -0.19
C VAL A 348 16.51 -4.52 -0.17
N ILE A 349 15.25 -4.09 -0.12
CA ILE A 349 14.89 -2.67 -0.23
C ILE A 349 13.92 -2.26 0.87
N LYS A 350 13.93 -0.96 1.17
CA LYS A 350 12.86 -0.36 1.97
C LYS A 350 12.58 1.05 1.48
N GLY A 351 11.34 1.26 1.05
CA GLY A 351 10.79 2.59 0.79
C GLY A 351 10.20 3.21 2.05
N GLY A 352 10.11 4.54 2.07
CA GLY A 352 9.46 5.32 3.12
C GLY A 352 8.66 6.45 2.53
N SER A 353 7.40 6.56 2.96
CA SER A 353 6.47 7.63 2.59
C SER A 353 5.90 8.28 3.85
N MET A 354 5.99 9.61 3.92
CA MET A 354 5.30 10.49 4.85
C MET A 354 4.82 11.70 4.05
N PRO A 355 3.73 12.39 4.44
CA PRO A 355 3.32 13.61 3.75
C PRO A 355 4.51 14.55 3.56
N GLY A 356 4.80 14.93 2.32
CA GLY A 356 5.88 15.82 1.94
C GLY A 356 7.29 15.25 1.95
N HIS A 357 7.49 13.97 2.27
CA HIS A 357 8.81 13.33 2.26
C HIS A 357 8.76 11.87 1.82
N GLN A 358 9.66 11.51 0.93
CA GLN A 358 9.86 10.14 0.46
C GLN A 358 11.31 9.72 0.63
N SER A 359 11.54 8.42 0.74
CA SER A 359 12.88 7.84 0.77
C SER A 359 12.91 6.42 0.24
N LEU A 360 14.07 6.00 -0.24
CA LEU A 360 14.32 4.63 -0.67
C LEU A 360 15.75 4.22 -0.28
N MET A 361 15.87 3.08 0.37
CA MET A 361 17.14 2.40 0.63
C MET A 361 17.19 1.10 -0.16
N ILE A 362 18.27 0.89 -0.90
CA ILE A 362 18.52 -0.30 -1.72
C ILE A 362 19.85 -0.89 -1.28
N LEU A 363 19.86 -2.17 -0.92
CA LEU A 363 21.08 -2.91 -0.59
C LEU A 363 21.27 -4.05 -1.61
N VAL A 364 22.49 -4.18 -2.12
CA VAL A 364 22.93 -5.30 -2.96
C VAL A 364 24.12 -5.97 -2.24
N PRO A 365 23.85 -6.84 -1.23
CA PRO A 365 24.86 -7.28 -0.28
C PRO A 365 26.07 -7.97 -0.93
N GLU A 366 25.85 -8.85 -1.89
CA GLU A 366 26.88 -9.61 -2.62
C GLU A 366 27.80 -8.69 -3.41
N GLN A 367 27.28 -7.57 -3.89
CA GLN A 367 28.02 -6.53 -4.61
C GLN A 367 28.59 -5.46 -3.67
N LYS A 368 28.40 -5.61 -2.35
CA LYS A 368 28.79 -4.64 -1.31
C LYS A 368 28.39 -3.21 -1.65
N THR A 369 27.22 -3.05 -2.25
CA THR A 369 26.74 -1.78 -2.80
C THR A 369 25.42 -1.41 -2.18
N ALA A 370 25.24 -0.13 -1.87
CA ALA A 370 23.98 0.40 -1.40
C ALA A 370 23.72 1.80 -1.95
N PHE A 371 22.44 2.07 -2.19
CA PHE A 371 21.93 3.37 -2.61
C PHE A 371 20.92 3.85 -1.58
N PHE A 372 20.96 5.15 -1.28
CA PHE A 372 19.92 5.80 -0.49
C PHE A 372 19.53 7.12 -1.13
N MET A 373 18.24 7.39 -1.16
CA MET A 373 17.73 8.70 -1.53
C MET A 373 16.60 9.15 -0.60
N SER A 374 16.53 10.47 -0.37
CA SER A 374 15.38 11.13 0.24
C SER A 374 15.00 12.35 -0.59
N TYR A 375 13.71 12.67 -0.67
CA TYR A 375 13.23 13.84 -1.40
C TYR A 375 11.95 14.40 -0.78
N ASN A 376 11.64 15.65 -1.12
CA ASN A 376 10.66 16.46 -0.39
C ASN A 376 9.29 16.61 -1.07
N ASN A 377 8.79 15.57 -1.74
CA ASN A 377 7.40 15.54 -2.18
C ASN A 377 6.79 14.13 -2.19
N ASP A 378 5.48 14.04 -2.40
CA ASP A 378 4.71 12.77 -2.39
C ASP A 378 4.68 12.05 -3.75
N SER A 379 5.82 12.00 -4.44
CA SER A 379 5.93 11.32 -5.75
C SER A 379 6.61 9.95 -5.67
N THR A 380 6.50 9.16 -6.74
CA THR A 380 7.14 7.84 -6.87
C THR A 380 8.49 7.87 -7.61
N MET A 381 9.16 9.04 -7.66
CA MET A 381 10.43 9.26 -8.37
C MET A 381 11.49 8.17 -8.09
N SER A 382 11.55 7.68 -6.85
CA SER A 382 12.55 6.70 -6.43
C SER A 382 12.48 5.36 -7.17
N ILE A 383 11.31 4.97 -7.71
CA ILE A 383 11.16 3.72 -8.47
C ILE A 383 11.89 3.80 -9.81
N ASP A 384 11.67 4.89 -10.57
CA ASP A 384 12.38 5.15 -11.83
C ASP A 384 13.90 5.26 -11.62
N VAL A 385 14.33 5.88 -10.51
CA VAL A 385 15.76 5.99 -10.19
C VAL A 385 16.34 4.63 -9.81
N TYR A 386 15.60 3.79 -9.10
CA TYR A 386 16.01 2.42 -8.77
C TYR A 386 16.25 1.57 -10.02
N GLU A 387 15.28 1.53 -10.94
CA GLU A 387 15.40 0.81 -12.21
C GLU A 387 16.65 1.27 -13.00
N ALA A 388 16.81 2.59 -13.16
CA ALA A 388 17.96 3.15 -13.88
C ALA A 388 19.31 2.80 -13.21
N LEU A 389 19.39 2.80 -11.88
CA LEU A 389 20.61 2.41 -11.15
C LEU A 389 20.94 0.93 -11.38
N MET A 390 19.93 0.06 -11.32
CA MET A 390 20.12 -1.37 -11.52
C MET A 390 20.50 -1.69 -12.96
N ASP A 391 19.89 -1.05 -13.96
CA ASP A 391 20.25 -1.23 -15.36
C ASP A 391 21.67 -0.77 -15.68
N HIS A 392 22.11 0.31 -15.07
CA HIS A 392 23.45 0.87 -15.33
C HIS A 392 24.58 0.07 -14.67
N TYR A 393 24.43 -0.29 -13.39
CA TYR A 393 25.50 -0.97 -12.64
C TYR A 393 25.39 -2.49 -12.64
N PHE A 394 24.18 -3.03 -12.78
CA PHE A 394 23.88 -4.46 -12.70
C PHE A 394 22.93 -4.90 -13.82
N PRO A 395 23.27 -4.69 -15.10
CA PRO A 395 22.37 -4.96 -16.21
C PRO A 395 21.86 -6.40 -16.24
N ALA A 396 20.57 -6.57 -16.51
CA ALA A 396 19.94 -7.89 -16.57
C ALA A 396 20.61 -8.80 -17.61
N LYS A 397 20.74 -10.09 -17.26
CA LYS A 397 21.02 -11.12 -18.25
C LYS A 397 19.78 -11.33 -19.12
N LYS A 398 20.00 -11.73 -20.38
CA LYS A 398 18.92 -12.01 -21.33
C LYS A 398 17.94 -13.02 -20.72
N ALA A 399 16.68 -12.59 -20.52
CA ALA A 399 15.64 -13.44 -19.97
C ALA A 399 15.38 -14.65 -20.87
N GLU A 400 15.24 -15.83 -20.26
CA GLU A 400 14.77 -17.01 -20.97
C GLU A 400 13.29 -16.83 -21.35
N LYS A 401 12.88 -17.43 -22.48
CA LYS A 401 11.47 -17.40 -22.88
C LYS A 401 10.65 -18.22 -21.90
N THR A 402 9.68 -17.58 -21.25
CA THR A 402 8.70 -18.26 -20.40
C THR A 402 7.91 -19.28 -21.23
N ARG A 403 7.81 -20.51 -20.74
CA ARG A 403 6.94 -21.55 -21.30
C ARG A 403 5.59 -21.50 -20.57
N TYR A 404 4.51 -21.50 -21.33
CA TYR A 404 3.16 -21.54 -20.78
C TYR A 404 2.53 -22.93 -20.89
N LEU A 405 1.66 -23.25 -19.96
CA LEU A 405 0.86 -24.47 -19.90
C LEU A 405 -0.62 -24.15 -20.17
N SER A 406 -1.37 -25.14 -20.65
CA SER A 406 -2.83 -25.03 -20.78
C SER A 406 -3.50 -25.18 -19.41
N LEU A 407 -4.61 -24.45 -19.19
CA LEU A 407 -5.44 -24.57 -18.00
C LEU A 407 -6.81 -25.14 -18.36
N GLU A 408 -7.11 -26.32 -17.84
CA GLU A 408 -8.40 -26.97 -18.02
C GLU A 408 -9.49 -26.28 -17.18
N GLU A 409 -10.73 -26.22 -17.69
CA GLU A 409 -11.86 -25.55 -17.01
C GLU A 409 -12.15 -26.14 -15.63
N LYS A 410 -12.04 -27.47 -15.48
CA LYS A 410 -12.22 -28.13 -14.18
C LYS A 410 -11.14 -27.70 -13.18
N GLU A 411 -9.92 -27.47 -13.65
CA GLU A 411 -8.82 -27.03 -12.80
C GLU A 411 -8.88 -25.54 -12.49
N SER A 412 -9.52 -24.73 -13.33
CA SER A 412 -9.64 -23.29 -13.15
C SER A 412 -10.53 -22.93 -11.95
N GLN A 413 -11.53 -23.77 -11.63
CA GLN A 413 -12.54 -23.53 -10.59
C GLN A 413 -11.97 -23.13 -9.22
N LYS A 414 -10.82 -23.68 -8.83
CA LYS A 414 -10.16 -23.34 -7.54
C LYS A 414 -9.66 -21.89 -7.47
N TYR A 415 -9.39 -21.25 -8.60
CA TYR A 415 -8.92 -19.86 -8.69
C TYR A 415 -10.05 -18.84 -8.80
N LEU A 416 -11.25 -19.27 -9.22
CA LEU A 416 -12.35 -18.35 -9.54
C LEU A 416 -12.93 -17.71 -8.28
N GLY A 417 -13.47 -16.51 -8.44
CA GLY A 417 -14.18 -15.78 -7.39
C GLY A 417 -13.61 -14.39 -7.13
N LEU A 418 -14.17 -13.75 -6.11
CA LEU A 418 -13.76 -12.41 -5.68
C LEU A 418 -12.65 -12.52 -4.63
N TYR A 419 -11.66 -11.65 -4.75
CA TYR A 419 -10.57 -11.50 -3.81
C TYR A 419 -10.49 -10.03 -3.36
N GLN A 420 -10.20 -9.81 -2.09
CA GLN A 420 -10.06 -8.47 -1.50
C GLN A 420 -8.67 -8.29 -0.92
N ASN A 421 -8.02 -7.18 -1.25
CA ASN A 421 -6.71 -6.84 -0.71
C ASN A 421 -6.76 -6.74 0.83
N THR A 422 -5.85 -7.43 1.51
CA THR A 422 -5.88 -7.55 2.99
C THR A 422 -5.45 -6.29 3.72
N ARG A 423 -4.90 -5.30 3.01
CA ARG A 423 -4.56 -3.98 3.52
C ARG A 423 -5.52 -2.90 3.05
N LEU A 424 -5.81 -2.87 1.76
CA LEU A 424 -6.63 -1.86 1.11
C LEU A 424 -7.97 -2.47 0.68
N ALA A 425 -8.92 -2.60 1.61
CA ALA A 425 -10.18 -3.31 1.39
C ALA A 425 -11.04 -2.80 0.23
N ALA A 426 -10.79 -1.57 -0.25
CA ALA A 426 -11.38 -1.02 -1.46
C ALA A 426 -10.92 -1.74 -2.74
N ILE A 427 -9.68 -2.24 -2.75
CA ILE A 427 -9.10 -2.95 -3.90
C ILE A 427 -9.60 -4.39 -3.89
N ARG A 428 -10.31 -4.74 -4.97
CA ARG A 428 -10.90 -6.05 -5.17
C ARG A 428 -10.63 -6.51 -6.59
N THR A 429 -10.44 -7.82 -6.71
CA THR A 429 -10.11 -8.46 -7.99
C THR A 429 -10.98 -9.70 -8.15
N HIS A 430 -11.63 -9.80 -9.30
CA HIS A 430 -12.45 -10.94 -9.69
C HIS A 430 -11.69 -11.82 -10.69
N PHE A 431 -11.76 -13.13 -10.48
CA PHE A 431 -11.21 -14.11 -11.40
C PHE A 431 -12.32 -14.93 -12.07
N THR A 432 -12.36 -14.88 -13.39
CA THR A 432 -13.24 -15.70 -14.25
C THR A 432 -12.42 -16.62 -15.15
N TYR A 433 -13.10 -17.50 -15.88
CA TYR A 433 -12.51 -18.39 -16.86
C TYR A 433 -13.15 -18.14 -18.23
N GLU A 434 -12.34 -17.74 -19.21
CA GLU A 434 -12.79 -17.46 -20.58
C GLU A 434 -11.77 -18.02 -21.57
N ASN A 435 -12.24 -18.73 -22.60
CA ASN A 435 -11.43 -19.20 -23.73
C ASN A 435 -10.12 -19.92 -23.33
N GLY A 436 -10.16 -20.80 -22.33
CA GLY A 436 -8.99 -21.58 -21.91
C GLY A 436 -8.06 -20.89 -20.91
N ASN A 437 -8.38 -19.67 -20.45
CA ASN A 437 -7.51 -18.85 -19.61
C ASN A 437 -8.25 -18.31 -18.39
N LEU A 438 -7.50 -18.04 -17.31
CA LEU A 438 -8.01 -17.17 -16.25
C LEU A 438 -8.05 -15.74 -16.75
N VAL A 439 -9.09 -15.03 -16.35
CA VAL A 439 -9.26 -13.60 -16.57
C VAL A 439 -9.26 -12.94 -15.21
N MET A 440 -8.32 -12.04 -15.00
CA MET A 440 -8.23 -11.20 -13.81
C MET A 440 -8.85 -9.85 -14.12
N GLU A 441 -9.75 -9.38 -13.28
CA GLU A 441 -10.44 -8.12 -13.49
C GLU A 441 -10.56 -7.36 -12.17
N GLY A 442 -9.96 -6.18 -12.10
CA GLY A 442 -9.99 -5.32 -10.91
C GLY A 442 -10.02 -3.84 -11.31
N GLU A 443 -10.44 -2.98 -10.38
CA GLU A 443 -10.63 -1.54 -10.65
C GLU A 443 -9.35 -0.85 -11.14
N ILE A 444 -8.20 -1.23 -10.57
CA ILE A 444 -6.90 -0.62 -10.88
C ILE A 444 -6.18 -1.38 -12.00
N ALA A 445 -6.17 -2.72 -11.92
CA ALA A 445 -5.46 -3.57 -12.89
C ALA A 445 -6.16 -3.66 -14.26
N GLY A 446 -7.44 -3.30 -14.32
CA GLY A 446 -8.30 -3.53 -15.47
C GLY A 446 -8.51 -5.03 -15.73
N LYS A 447 -8.97 -5.36 -16.95
CA LYS A 447 -9.16 -6.75 -17.40
C LYS A 447 -7.87 -7.28 -18.04
N GLN A 448 -7.33 -8.37 -17.48
CA GLN A 448 -6.12 -9.05 -17.95
C GLN A 448 -6.40 -10.53 -18.21
N VAL A 449 -5.94 -11.04 -19.35
CA VAL A 449 -5.95 -12.48 -19.64
C VAL A 449 -4.64 -13.07 -19.15
N LEU A 450 -4.74 -14.08 -18.29
CA LEU A 450 -3.59 -14.69 -17.61
C LEU A 450 -3.18 -16.00 -18.28
N LYS A 451 -1.88 -16.15 -18.52
CA LYS A 451 -1.27 -17.39 -19.01
C LYS A 451 -0.58 -18.14 -17.88
N MET A 452 -0.88 -19.43 -17.74
CA MET A 452 -0.27 -20.24 -16.70
C MET A 452 1.19 -20.56 -17.04
N ILE A 453 2.11 -20.26 -16.13
CA ILE A 453 3.52 -20.69 -16.22
C ILE A 453 3.65 -22.10 -15.66
N HIS A 454 3.14 -22.30 -14.45
CA HIS A 454 2.99 -23.59 -13.78
C HIS A 454 1.86 -23.48 -12.74
N PRO A 455 1.40 -24.57 -12.11
CA PRO A 455 0.34 -24.49 -11.11
C PRO A 455 0.63 -23.41 -10.06
N LEU A 456 -0.38 -22.58 -9.81
CA LEU A 456 -0.35 -21.42 -8.90
C LEU A 456 0.39 -20.17 -9.39
N LEU A 457 1.11 -20.22 -10.51
CA LEU A 457 1.83 -19.07 -11.05
C LEU A 457 1.38 -18.74 -12.47
N PHE A 458 0.92 -17.51 -12.65
CA PHE A 458 0.44 -16.98 -13.90
C PHE A 458 1.17 -15.70 -14.28
N GLU A 459 1.04 -15.31 -15.54
CA GLU A 459 1.57 -14.08 -16.09
C GLU A 459 0.49 -13.36 -16.88
N ASP A 460 0.40 -12.05 -16.72
CA ASP A 460 -0.48 -11.20 -17.53
C ASP A 460 0.14 -10.89 -18.91
N SER A 461 -0.53 -10.02 -19.67
CA SER A 461 -0.07 -9.64 -21.01
C SER A 461 1.17 -8.72 -21.01
N GLU A 462 1.49 -8.09 -19.88
CA GLU A 462 2.65 -7.21 -19.69
C GLU A 462 3.85 -7.94 -19.07
N GLY A 463 3.73 -9.23 -18.77
CA GLY A 463 4.79 -10.02 -18.14
C GLY A 463 4.79 -9.98 -16.61
N LYS A 464 3.76 -9.38 -15.98
CA LYS A 464 3.63 -9.29 -14.53
C LYS A 464 3.07 -10.59 -13.95
N LYS A 465 3.61 -10.98 -12.80
CA LYS A 465 3.30 -12.27 -12.16
C LYS A 465 2.09 -12.16 -11.26
N VAL A 466 1.23 -13.19 -11.34
CA VAL A 466 0.10 -13.42 -10.44
C VAL A 466 0.32 -14.77 -9.77
N ALA A 467 0.57 -14.76 -8.46
CA ALA A 467 0.87 -15.96 -7.68
C ALA A 467 -0.28 -16.27 -6.71
N PHE A 468 -0.83 -17.47 -6.77
CA PHE A 468 -1.87 -17.94 -5.85
C PHE A 468 -1.27 -18.75 -4.71
N LYS A 469 -1.77 -18.54 -3.49
CA LYS A 469 -1.29 -19.27 -2.31
C LYS A 469 -2.36 -20.17 -1.75
N LYS A 470 -1.88 -21.27 -1.17
CA LYS A 470 -2.71 -22.19 -0.42
C LYS A 470 -2.62 -21.92 1.08
N ASN A 471 -3.73 -22.07 1.79
CA ASN A 471 -3.71 -22.15 3.25
C ASN A 471 -3.16 -23.51 3.73
N ALA A 472 -3.08 -23.70 5.05
CA ALA A 472 -2.66 -24.97 5.65
C ALA A 472 -3.53 -26.18 5.25
N ALA A 473 -4.79 -25.98 4.84
CA ALA A 473 -5.69 -27.01 4.36
C ALA A 473 -5.50 -27.34 2.86
N GLY A 474 -4.63 -26.61 2.14
CA GLY A 474 -4.34 -26.82 0.73
C GLY A 474 -5.31 -26.11 -0.23
N GLU A 475 -6.20 -25.28 0.29
CA GLU A 475 -7.19 -24.49 -0.47
C GLU A 475 -6.57 -23.19 -0.95
N ILE A 476 -6.91 -22.74 -2.17
CA ILE A 476 -6.44 -21.44 -2.66
C ILE A 476 -7.19 -20.33 -1.93
N THR A 477 -6.46 -19.60 -1.08
CA THR A 477 -7.03 -18.58 -0.20
C THR A 477 -6.52 -17.19 -0.50
N TYR A 478 -5.33 -17.07 -1.11
CA TYR A 478 -4.76 -15.76 -1.42
C TYR A 478 -4.23 -15.70 -2.85
N PHE A 479 -4.09 -14.48 -3.37
CA PHE A 479 -3.21 -14.22 -4.49
C PHE A 479 -2.36 -12.97 -4.22
N HIS A 480 -1.22 -12.89 -4.88
CA HIS A 480 -0.36 -11.73 -4.96
C HIS A 480 -0.20 -11.29 -6.40
N TYR A 481 -0.22 -9.98 -6.65
CA TYR A 481 0.00 -9.39 -7.96
C TYR A 481 1.06 -8.32 -7.91
N SER A 482 2.22 -8.64 -8.50
CA SER A 482 3.40 -7.79 -8.46
C SER A 482 3.42 -6.86 -9.68
N SER A 483 2.65 -5.78 -9.62
CA SER A 483 2.61 -4.75 -10.67
C SER A 483 2.93 -3.36 -10.09
N PRO A 484 3.95 -2.64 -10.61
CA PRO A 484 4.28 -1.29 -10.18
C PRO A 484 3.23 -0.24 -10.56
N LYS A 485 2.28 -0.61 -11.42
CA LYS A 485 1.17 0.25 -11.84
C LYS A 485 -0.07 0.11 -10.93
N SER A 486 -0.06 -0.84 -9.99
CA SER A 486 -1.14 -1.05 -9.02
C SER A 486 -0.63 -0.88 -7.58
N LEU A 487 -1.54 -0.74 -6.62
CA LEU A 487 -1.24 -0.83 -5.19
C LEU A 487 -1.35 -2.27 -4.65
N ASP A 488 -1.72 -3.24 -5.50
CA ASP A 488 -1.83 -4.66 -5.12
C ASP A 488 -0.51 -5.24 -4.61
N PHE A 489 0.66 -4.73 -5.03
CA PHE A 489 1.96 -5.25 -4.56
C PHE A 489 2.17 -5.05 -3.04
N MET A 490 1.39 -4.20 -2.39
CA MET A 490 1.58 -3.87 -0.97
C MET A 490 1.01 -4.94 -0.02
N ALA A 491 0.18 -5.87 -0.51
CA ALA A 491 -0.41 -6.92 0.29
C ALA A 491 -0.99 -8.01 -0.59
N ASP A 492 -1.08 -9.23 -0.07
CA ASP A 492 -1.90 -10.25 -0.69
C ASP A 492 -3.38 -9.83 -0.68
N ALA A 493 -4.14 -10.43 -1.59
CA ALA A 493 -5.59 -10.36 -1.56
C ALA A 493 -6.17 -11.72 -1.18
N GLN A 494 -7.12 -11.72 -0.25
CA GLN A 494 -7.77 -12.91 0.27
C GLN A 494 -9.04 -13.21 -0.51
N LYS A 495 -9.26 -14.48 -0.83
CA LYS A 495 -10.48 -14.98 -1.45
C LYS A 495 -11.66 -14.75 -0.52
N ILE A 496 -12.68 -14.09 -1.03
CA ILE A 496 -13.94 -13.85 -0.32
C ILE A 496 -14.81 -15.09 -0.46
N ASN A 497 -15.17 -15.66 0.67
CA ASN A 497 -16.09 -16.79 0.74
C ASN A 497 -17.50 -16.28 1.00
N ASN A 498 -18.47 -16.85 0.29
CA ASN A 498 -19.87 -16.58 0.55
C ASN A 498 -20.21 -17.05 1.97
N LYS A 499 -20.89 -16.18 2.71
CA LYS A 499 -21.48 -16.53 4.00
C LYS A 499 -22.85 -17.17 3.80
N GLN A 500 -23.38 -17.75 4.86
CA GLN A 500 -24.76 -18.25 4.86
C GLN A 500 -25.73 -17.09 4.60
N SER A 501 -26.60 -17.22 3.61
CA SER A 501 -27.64 -16.22 3.36
C SER A 501 -28.58 -16.08 4.57
N PHE A 502 -29.09 -14.87 4.76
CA PHE A 502 -30.05 -14.57 5.82
C PHE A 502 -31.39 -15.27 5.61
N ALA A 503 -32.02 -15.67 6.70
CA ALA A 503 -33.21 -16.52 6.67
C ALA A 503 -34.47 -15.81 6.14
N ASP A 504 -34.53 -14.49 6.26
CA ASP A 504 -35.65 -13.63 5.86
C ASP A 504 -35.48 -12.96 4.48
N VAL A 505 -34.38 -13.26 3.77
CA VAL A 505 -34.17 -12.80 2.39
C VAL A 505 -34.64 -13.87 1.41
N LEU A 506 -35.78 -13.63 0.76
CA LEU A 506 -36.36 -14.56 -0.21
C LEU A 506 -35.40 -14.89 -1.35
N GLN A 507 -35.35 -16.17 -1.75
CA GLN A 507 -34.49 -16.63 -2.86
C GLN A 507 -34.77 -15.96 -4.19
N LYS A 508 -36.02 -15.54 -4.42
CA LYS A 508 -36.44 -14.83 -5.64
C LYS A 508 -36.34 -13.30 -5.53
N SER A 509 -35.85 -12.76 -4.41
CA SER A 509 -35.70 -11.31 -4.25
C SER A 509 -34.65 -10.77 -5.22
N ASN A 510 -34.98 -9.71 -5.94
CA ASN A 510 -34.03 -8.99 -6.79
C ASN A 510 -32.91 -8.32 -5.98
N TYR A 511 -33.06 -8.20 -4.66
CA TYR A 511 -32.06 -7.63 -3.76
C TYR A 511 -31.08 -8.66 -3.20
N ARG A 512 -31.36 -9.96 -3.38
CA ARG A 512 -30.63 -11.01 -2.65
C ARG A 512 -29.13 -10.99 -2.93
N SER A 513 -28.73 -10.88 -4.20
CA SER A 513 -27.31 -10.82 -4.57
C SER A 513 -26.60 -9.63 -3.92
N HIS A 514 -27.24 -8.45 -3.91
CA HIS A 514 -26.67 -7.26 -3.28
C HIS A 514 -26.45 -7.44 -1.78
N ILE A 515 -27.44 -8.04 -1.10
CA ILE A 515 -27.35 -8.32 0.33
C ILE A 515 -26.27 -9.37 0.62
N ASP A 516 -26.25 -10.48 -0.13
CA ASP A 516 -25.28 -11.55 0.05
C ASP A 516 -23.83 -11.05 -0.21
N ASN A 517 -23.64 -10.17 -1.21
CA ASN A 517 -22.34 -9.54 -1.52
C ASN A 517 -21.82 -8.70 -0.35
N LEU A 518 -22.63 -7.75 0.15
CA LEU A 518 -22.22 -6.91 1.27
C LEU A 518 -22.01 -7.72 2.55
N HIS A 519 -22.79 -8.78 2.74
CA HIS A 519 -22.61 -9.69 3.89
C HIS A 519 -21.29 -10.45 3.81
N ALA A 520 -20.93 -10.99 2.64
CA ALA A 520 -19.67 -11.68 2.42
C ALA A 520 -18.46 -10.77 2.73
N LEU A 521 -18.60 -9.46 2.52
CA LEU A 521 -17.56 -8.45 2.72
C LEU A 521 -17.61 -7.77 4.09
N ASN A 522 -18.50 -8.18 5.00
CA ASN A 522 -18.69 -7.57 6.31
C ASN A 522 -19.09 -6.08 6.26
N ILE A 523 -19.76 -5.64 5.19
CA ILE A 523 -20.21 -4.25 5.04
C ILE A 523 -21.57 -4.06 5.72
N MET A 524 -22.49 -4.99 5.52
CA MET A 524 -23.79 -5.04 6.19
C MET A 524 -24.05 -6.45 6.72
N ASP A 525 -24.54 -6.56 7.94
CA ASP A 525 -24.82 -7.83 8.61
C ASP A 525 -26.25 -7.88 9.16
N ALA A 526 -26.66 -9.04 9.70
CA ALA A 526 -27.95 -9.25 10.32
C ALA A 526 -28.25 -8.20 11.40
N LYS A 527 -29.52 -7.79 11.48
CA LYS A 527 -29.99 -6.91 12.55
C LYS A 527 -30.18 -7.67 13.86
N THR A 528 -30.57 -8.94 13.78
CA THR A 528 -30.73 -9.81 14.95
C THR A 528 -30.55 -11.27 14.54
N GLY A 529 -29.63 -11.99 15.18
CA GLY A 529 -29.36 -13.40 14.84
C GLY A 529 -28.97 -13.57 13.37
N ASN A 530 -29.77 -14.33 12.61
CA ASN A 530 -29.60 -14.51 11.16
C ASN A 530 -30.71 -13.81 10.33
N LEU A 531 -31.32 -12.74 10.89
CA LEU A 531 -32.36 -11.96 10.24
C LEU A 531 -31.79 -10.62 9.77
N PHE A 532 -31.85 -10.37 8.46
CA PHE A 532 -31.37 -9.16 7.83
C PHE A 532 -32.31 -7.96 8.02
N ASP A 533 -33.61 -8.22 8.14
CA ASP A 533 -34.69 -7.22 8.12
C ASP A 533 -34.72 -6.39 6.82
N PRO A 534 -35.03 -6.98 5.64
CA PRO A 534 -34.97 -6.30 4.34
C PRO A 534 -35.84 -5.04 4.24
N MET A 535 -37.01 -5.07 4.90
CA MET A 535 -37.99 -3.96 4.95
C MET A 535 -37.72 -2.99 6.10
N GLY A 536 -36.71 -3.25 6.94
CA GLY A 536 -36.33 -2.36 8.02
C GLY A 536 -35.74 -1.07 7.47
N THR A 537 -36.05 0.06 8.11
CA THR A 537 -35.43 1.35 7.82
C THR A 537 -34.08 1.50 8.51
N MET A 538 -33.26 2.43 8.02
CA MET A 538 -31.98 2.80 8.63
C MET A 538 -31.99 4.23 9.16
N THR A 539 -31.11 4.50 10.11
CA THR A 539 -30.71 5.85 10.51
C THR A 539 -29.61 6.39 9.60
N GLN A 540 -29.42 7.72 9.60
CA GLN A 540 -28.32 8.34 8.86
C GLN A 540 -26.94 7.91 9.38
N GLY A 541 -26.83 7.59 10.67
CA GLY A 541 -25.61 7.08 11.30
C GLY A 541 -25.26 5.66 10.85
N GLU A 542 -26.23 4.74 10.87
CA GLU A 542 -26.04 3.35 10.40
C GLU A 542 -25.62 3.31 8.93
N PHE A 543 -26.26 4.14 8.09
CA PHE A 543 -25.89 4.22 6.69
C PHE A 543 -24.50 4.84 6.50
N ALA A 544 -24.15 5.90 7.26
CA ALA A 544 -22.81 6.50 7.21
C ALA A 544 -21.70 5.49 7.55
N ASP A 545 -21.93 4.63 8.54
CA ASP A 545 -20.96 3.63 8.96
C ASP A 545 -20.83 2.51 7.90
N SER A 546 -21.97 2.06 7.35
CA SER A 546 -21.99 1.09 6.23
C SER A 546 -21.30 1.65 4.99
N LEU A 547 -21.52 2.92 4.67
CA LEU A 547 -20.91 3.63 3.56
C LEU A 547 -19.40 3.75 3.72
N LEU A 548 -18.92 4.04 4.93
CA LEU A 548 -17.49 4.10 5.22
C LEU A 548 -16.81 2.74 5.05
N HIS A 549 -17.46 1.66 5.50
CA HIS A 549 -16.98 0.30 5.32
C HIS A 549 -16.96 -0.09 3.84
N ALA A 550 -18.04 0.24 3.11
CA ALA A 550 -18.12 -0.01 1.68
C ALA A 550 -16.99 0.69 0.91
N HIS A 551 -16.72 1.95 1.27
CA HIS A 551 -15.63 2.71 0.67
C HIS A 551 -14.24 2.14 1.02
N GLY A 552 -14.10 1.38 2.12
CA GLY A 552 -12.84 0.75 2.53
C GLY A 552 -11.85 1.67 3.27
N TRP A 553 -12.25 2.89 3.63
CA TRP A 553 -11.42 3.83 4.40
C TRP A 553 -11.55 3.68 5.92
N SER A 554 -12.41 2.79 6.40
CA SER A 554 -12.54 2.50 7.83
C SER A 554 -11.24 2.02 8.47
N ALA A 555 -10.31 1.47 7.68
CA ALA A 555 -9.02 0.97 8.16
C ALA A 555 -7.96 2.06 8.41
N PHE A 556 -8.25 3.31 8.04
CA PHE A 556 -7.30 4.41 8.05
C PHE A 556 -7.85 5.57 8.89
N PRO A 557 -7.26 5.91 10.06
CA PRO A 557 -7.86 6.87 11.00
C PRO A 557 -8.07 8.28 10.42
N ASP A 558 -7.06 8.84 9.75
CA ASP A 558 -7.09 10.21 9.22
C ASP A 558 -8.07 10.30 8.03
N GLU A 559 -8.00 9.33 7.12
CA GLU A 559 -8.86 9.20 5.96
C GLU A 559 -10.31 8.96 6.38
N SER A 560 -10.56 8.13 7.39
CA SER A 560 -11.88 7.89 7.98
C SER A 560 -12.51 9.17 8.51
N LYS A 561 -11.72 10.03 9.16
CA LYS A 561 -12.20 11.33 9.65
C LYS A 561 -12.58 12.26 8.50
N GLU A 562 -11.69 12.43 7.53
CA GLU A 562 -11.93 13.29 6.37
C GLU A 562 -13.14 12.79 5.55
N ALA A 563 -13.25 11.48 5.37
CA ALA A 563 -14.35 10.84 4.71
C ALA A 563 -15.69 11.18 5.41
N LYS A 564 -15.78 10.96 6.72
CA LYS A 564 -16.99 11.27 7.50
C LYS A 564 -17.43 12.74 7.36
N GLU A 565 -16.49 13.68 7.32
CA GLU A 565 -16.79 15.09 7.08
C GLU A 565 -17.32 15.33 5.65
N LYS A 566 -16.79 14.62 4.64
CA LYS A 566 -17.24 14.73 3.24
C LYS A 566 -18.66 14.23 3.01
N PHE A 567 -19.07 13.10 3.61
CA PHE A 567 -20.34 12.45 3.26
C PHE A 567 -21.54 13.35 3.54
N ILE A 568 -21.42 14.23 4.54
CA ILE A 568 -22.52 15.06 5.04
C ILE A 568 -22.58 16.45 4.39
N ILE A 569 -21.64 16.79 3.52
CA ILE A 569 -21.59 18.11 2.86
C ILE A 569 -22.87 18.33 2.05
N GLY A 570 -23.48 19.51 2.23
CA GLY A 570 -24.66 19.90 1.46
C GLY A 570 -25.97 19.23 1.90
N ILE A 571 -25.95 18.39 2.95
CA ILE A 571 -27.13 17.70 3.49
C ILE A 571 -27.72 18.53 4.64
N PRO A 572 -28.91 19.13 4.49
CA PRO A 572 -29.52 19.92 5.57
C PRO A 572 -29.96 19.01 6.73
N GLY A 573 -29.64 19.41 7.96
CA GLY A 573 -30.14 18.74 9.17
C GLY A 573 -29.63 17.31 9.38
N TYR A 574 -28.39 17.02 8.96
CA TYR A 574 -27.78 15.72 9.23
C TYR A 574 -27.77 15.41 10.73
N ASP A 575 -28.32 14.26 11.09
CA ASP A 575 -28.39 13.73 12.45
C ASP A 575 -28.27 12.21 12.38
N ARG A 576 -27.23 11.68 13.03
CA ARG A 576 -26.93 10.24 13.03
C ARG A 576 -28.09 9.38 13.55
N THR A 577 -28.96 9.94 14.39
CA THR A 577 -30.11 9.23 14.98
C THR A 577 -31.39 9.37 14.16
N ALA A 578 -31.45 10.33 13.24
CA ALA A 578 -32.62 10.54 12.40
C ALA A 578 -32.73 9.43 11.34
N PRO A 579 -33.95 9.09 10.90
CA PRO A 579 -34.15 8.21 9.75
C PRO A 579 -33.47 8.76 8.50
N ILE A 580 -32.89 7.87 7.69
CA ILE A 580 -32.33 8.25 6.40
C ILE A 580 -33.36 8.13 5.28
N THR A 581 -33.42 9.15 4.44
CA THR A 581 -34.21 9.13 3.19
C THR A 581 -33.31 8.77 2.01
N ARG A 582 -33.92 8.27 0.94
CA ARG A 582 -33.19 7.88 -0.29
C ARG A 582 -32.38 9.02 -0.90
N GLN A 583 -32.88 10.26 -0.85
CA GLN A 583 -32.14 11.44 -1.34
C GLN A 583 -30.90 11.79 -0.51
N ILE A 584 -30.94 11.58 0.81
CA ILE A 584 -29.79 11.75 1.70
C ILE A 584 -28.73 10.71 1.35
N ALA A 585 -29.12 9.44 1.26
CA ALA A 585 -28.22 8.34 0.91
C ALA A 585 -27.54 8.55 -0.44
N ALA A 586 -28.31 8.96 -1.46
CA ALA A 586 -27.79 9.30 -2.78
C ALA A 586 -26.72 10.41 -2.72
N THR A 587 -26.97 11.45 -1.92
CA THR A 587 -26.03 12.57 -1.78
C THR A 587 -24.77 12.16 -1.02
N MET A 588 -24.90 11.33 0.03
CA MET A 588 -23.75 10.79 0.75
C MET A 588 -22.84 9.93 -0.15
N ILE A 589 -23.41 9.05 -0.97
CA ILE A 589 -22.64 8.25 -1.93
C ILE A 589 -21.97 9.14 -2.97
N GLN A 590 -22.69 10.13 -3.52
CA GLN A 590 -22.15 11.05 -4.53
C GLN A 590 -20.99 11.88 -3.98
N ASN A 591 -21.10 12.39 -2.76
CA ASN A 591 -20.05 13.17 -2.09
C ASN A 591 -18.73 12.40 -1.99
N LEU A 592 -18.81 11.07 -1.88
CA LEU A 592 -17.65 10.19 -1.87
C LEU A 592 -17.05 9.95 -3.24
N LYS A 593 -17.89 9.60 -4.21
CA LYS A 593 -17.42 9.24 -5.54
C LYS A 593 -16.91 10.45 -6.34
N GLN A 594 -17.19 11.68 -5.92
CA GLN A 594 -16.74 12.94 -6.55
C GLN A 594 -16.93 12.98 -8.08
N ILE A 595 -18.00 12.37 -8.58
CA ILE A 595 -18.26 12.32 -10.03
C ILE A 595 -18.58 13.73 -10.53
N GLN A 596 -17.87 14.19 -11.56
CA GLN A 596 -18.20 15.44 -12.23
C GLN A 596 -19.59 15.33 -12.88
N PRO A 597 -20.54 16.22 -12.54
CA PRO A 597 -21.91 16.20 -13.09
C PRO A 597 -21.95 16.23 -14.63
N ASP A 598 -20.94 16.81 -15.26
CA ASP A 598 -20.89 17.07 -16.70
C ASP A 598 -20.57 15.83 -17.56
N GLN A 599 -20.17 14.70 -16.94
CA GLN A 599 -19.98 13.42 -17.63
C GLN A 599 -21.17 12.46 -17.48
N ALA A 600 -22.17 12.79 -16.68
CA ALA A 600 -23.40 12.00 -16.56
C ALA A 600 -24.17 12.04 -17.88
N LYS A 601 -24.57 10.87 -18.42
CA LYS A 601 -25.62 10.81 -19.44
C LYS A 601 -26.82 11.63 -18.92
N LYS A 602 -27.43 12.46 -19.77
CA LYS A 602 -28.62 13.27 -19.39
C LYS A 602 -29.77 12.34 -19.00
N VAL A 603 -29.86 12.00 -17.73
CA VAL A 603 -30.98 11.26 -17.12
C VAL A 603 -31.95 12.23 -16.47
N LYS A 604 -33.25 11.98 -16.60
CA LYS A 604 -34.29 12.89 -16.12
C LYS A 604 -35.03 12.27 -14.94
N LEU A 605 -34.91 12.90 -13.76
CA LEU A 605 -35.71 12.54 -12.59
C LEU A 605 -37.16 13.00 -12.79
N LEU A 606 -38.12 12.10 -12.60
CA LEU A 606 -39.55 12.37 -12.83
C LEU A 606 -40.32 12.76 -11.57
N ASP A 607 -39.85 12.35 -10.40
CA ASP A 607 -40.47 12.61 -9.11
C ASP A 607 -39.71 13.68 -8.30
N ALA A 608 -40.41 14.30 -7.35
CA ALA A 608 -39.90 15.47 -6.64
C ALA A 608 -38.79 15.09 -5.64
N ALA A 609 -37.63 15.74 -5.78
CA ALA A 609 -36.56 15.76 -4.78
C ALA A 609 -36.38 17.18 -4.25
N ASP A 610 -35.67 17.34 -3.13
CA ASP A 610 -35.18 18.68 -2.77
C ASP A 610 -34.11 19.14 -3.77
N ASP A 611 -34.06 20.45 -4.03
CA ASP A 611 -33.12 21.08 -4.97
C ASP A 611 -31.65 20.67 -4.70
N TRP A 612 -31.27 20.50 -3.43
CA TRP A 612 -29.90 20.13 -3.04
C TRP A 612 -29.52 18.69 -3.40
N ALA A 613 -30.50 17.81 -3.63
CA ALA A 613 -30.27 16.38 -3.88
C ALA A 613 -30.40 15.98 -5.36
N VAL A 614 -31.07 16.79 -6.20
CA VAL A 614 -31.39 16.45 -7.60
C VAL A 614 -30.15 16.04 -8.38
N GLN A 615 -29.07 16.82 -8.29
CA GLN A 615 -27.84 16.55 -9.04
C GLN A 615 -27.18 15.24 -8.61
N SER A 616 -27.15 14.95 -7.31
CA SER A 616 -26.57 13.71 -6.78
C SER A 616 -27.34 12.47 -7.23
N ILE A 617 -28.68 12.54 -7.21
CA ILE A 617 -29.56 11.45 -7.67
C ILE A 617 -29.34 11.19 -9.17
N GLN A 618 -29.31 12.25 -9.99
CA GLN A 618 -29.06 12.12 -11.42
C GLN A 618 -27.66 11.57 -11.72
N ALA A 619 -26.63 12.00 -10.98
CA ALA A 619 -25.28 11.51 -11.15
C ALA A 619 -25.16 10.00 -10.88
N LEU A 620 -25.78 9.50 -9.80
CA LEU A 620 -25.84 8.07 -9.50
C LEU A 620 -26.62 7.28 -10.56
N ALA A 621 -27.81 7.73 -10.91
CA ALA A 621 -28.65 7.05 -11.90
C ALA A 621 -27.98 6.98 -13.27
N SER A 622 -27.22 8.00 -13.66
CA SER A 622 -26.46 7.99 -14.93
C SER A 622 -25.40 6.88 -15.03
N GLN A 623 -24.98 6.33 -13.89
CA GLN A 623 -24.06 5.20 -13.77
C GLN A 623 -24.78 3.87 -13.50
N GLY A 624 -26.11 3.86 -13.50
CA GLY A 624 -26.91 2.69 -13.15
C GLY A 624 -26.92 2.36 -11.65
N ILE A 625 -26.51 3.29 -10.79
CA ILE A 625 -26.56 3.11 -9.33
C ILE A 625 -27.96 3.44 -8.83
N VAL A 626 -28.86 2.49 -9.03
CA VAL A 626 -30.26 2.53 -8.61
C VAL A 626 -30.69 1.16 -8.11
N ASP A 627 -31.65 1.09 -7.19
CA ASP A 627 -32.15 -0.21 -6.74
C ASP A 627 -33.00 -0.91 -7.81
N PRO A 628 -33.17 -2.24 -7.72
CA PRO A 628 -33.97 -3.04 -8.66
C PRO A 628 -35.42 -2.58 -8.89
N ASP A 629 -36.04 -1.87 -7.95
CA ASP A 629 -37.42 -1.39 -8.07
C ASP A 629 -37.49 0.02 -8.67
N THR A 630 -36.36 0.62 -9.05
CA THR A 630 -36.32 1.91 -9.74
C THR A 630 -36.83 1.75 -11.17
N SER A 631 -37.93 2.43 -11.49
CA SER A 631 -38.50 2.41 -12.83
C SER A 631 -37.72 3.35 -13.76
N ILE A 632 -37.14 2.80 -14.83
CA ILE A 632 -36.41 3.56 -15.86
C ILE A 632 -37.17 3.42 -17.19
N ASN A 633 -37.53 4.55 -17.79
CA ASN A 633 -38.15 4.62 -19.11
C ASN A 633 -37.10 4.49 -20.23
N ALA A 634 -37.55 4.15 -21.43
CA ALA A 634 -36.68 4.00 -22.61
C ALA A 634 -35.90 5.28 -22.99
N ASP A 635 -36.40 6.46 -22.60
CA ASP A 635 -35.73 7.75 -22.81
C ASP A 635 -34.69 8.09 -21.72
N GLY A 636 -34.46 7.19 -20.76
CA GLY A 636 -33.56 7.39 -19.62
C GLY A 636 -34.15 8.24 -18.50
N SER A 637 -35.43 8.60 -18.55
CA SER A 637 -36.12 9.19 -17.41
C SER A 637 -36.51 8.13 -16.37
N PHE A 638 -36.54 8.48 -15.09
CA PHE A 638 -36.69 7.51 -14.00
C PHE A 638 -37.41 8.06 -12.77
N ILE A 639 -37.96 7.16 -11.94
CA ILE A 639 -38.60 7.47 -10.65
C ILE A 639 -37.72 6.92 -9.53
N PHE A 640 -37.14 7.80 -8.71
CA PHE A 640 -36.16 7.43 -7.68
C PHE A 640 -36.74 7.25 -6.28
N ARG A 641 -37.95 7.76 -6.02
CA ARG A 641 -38.56 7.89 -4.69
C ARG A 641 -37.70 8.68 -3.69
N PRO A 642 -37.28 9.93 -3.98
CA PRO A 642 -36.31 10.67 -3.16
C PRO A 642 -36.70 10.83 -1.68
N LYS A 643 -37.99 10.96 -1.39
CA LYS A 643 -38.54 11.28 -0.07
C LYS A 643 -38.80 10.07 0.82
N ASP A 644 -38.80 8.87 0.25
CA ASP A 644 -39.09 7.67 1.02
C ASP A 644 -37.91 7.36 1.98
N LEU A 645 -38.23 6.72 3.09
CA LEU A 645 -37.23 6.17 3.99
C LEU A 645 -36.45 5.07 3.27
N LEU A 646 -35.14 5.05 3.44
CA LEU A 646 -34.30 4.03 2.83
C LEU A 646 -34.46 2.70 3.58
N LEU A 647 -34.86 1.67 2.84
CA LEU A 647 -34.91 0.30 3.36
C LEU A 647 -33.52 -0.34 3.33
N ARG A 648 -33.24 -1.29 4.24
CA ARG A 648 -31.95 -1.99 4.31
C ARG A 648 -31.60 -2.73 3.03
N GLN A 649 -32.58 -3.31 2.33
CA GLN A 649 -32.34 -3.95 1.03
C GLN A 649 -31.97 -2.94 -0.06
N GLU A 650 -32.59 -1.76 -0.05
CA GLU A 650 -32.31 -0.68 -1.00
C GLU A 650 -30.93 -0.08 -0.74
N ALA A 651 -30.59 0.14 0.53
CA ALA A 651 -29.24 0.52 0.94
C ALA A 651 -28.19 -0.47 0.43
N SER A 652 -28.50 -1.77 0.51
CA SER A 652 -27.60 -2.82 0.02
C SER A 652 -27.37 -2.71 -1.49
N ALA A 653 -28.42 -2.53 -2.28
CA ALA A 653 -28.30 -2.35 -3.72
C ALA A 653 -27.50 -1.08 -4.08
N LEU A 654 -27.80 0.05 -3.44
CA LEU A 654 -27.11 1.31 -3.70
C LEU A 654 -25.62 1.24 -3.36
N LEU A 655 -25.27 0.67 -2.19
CA LEU A 655 -23.88 0.49 -1.78
C LEU A 655 -23.16 -0.50 -2.69
N ASP A 656 -23.80 -1.63 -3.03
CA ASP A 656 -23.20 -2.65 -3.88
C ASP A 656 -22.84 -2.05 -5.27
N LEU A 657 -23.82 -1.43 -5.92
CA LEU A 657 -23.63 -0.82 -7.23
C LEU A 657 -22.67 0.37 -7.20
N ALA A 658 -22.63 1.14 -6.10
CA ALA A 658 -21.77 2.31 -5.99
C ALA A 658 -20.27 1.97 -6.00
N PHE A 659 -19.87 0.87 -5.36
CA PHE A 659 -18.46 0.48 -5.19
C PHE A 659 -18.13 -0.86 -5.88
N GLY A 660 -18.94 -1.24 -6.87
CA GLY A 660 -18.55 -2.20 -7.89
C GLY A 660 -18.36 -3.64 -7.41
N TYR A 661 -19.08 -4.12 -6.40
CA TYR A 661 -18.87 -5.50 -5.92
C TYR A 661 -19.37 -6.59 -6.87
N TYR A 662 -19.97 -6.20 -8.00
CA TYR A 662 -20.17 -7.08 -9.16
C TYR A 662 -20.31 -6.36 -10.53
N ALA A 663 -19.83 -5.11 -10.68
CA ALA A 663 -20.14 -4.29 -11.86
C ALA A 663 -18.96 -4.15 -12.83
N LEU A 664 -18.79 -5.13 -13.73
CA LEU A 664 -18.41 -4.86 -15.13
C LEU A 664 -19.45 -5.52 -16.06
N PRO A 665 -19.79 -4.88 -17.20
CA PRO A 665 -21.17 -4.52 -17.51
C PRO A 665 -21.97 -5.62 -18.20
N ILE A 666 -23.21 -5.86 -17.77
CA ILE A 666 -24.25 -6.32 -18.69
C ILE A 666 -24.72 -5.08 -19.46
N ILE A 667 -24.05 -4.81 -20.59
CA ILE A 667 -24.74 -4.17 -21.71
C ILE A 667 -25.89 -5.12 -22.05
N GLN A 668 -27.10 -4.80 -21.60
CA GLN A 668 -28.29 -5.43 -22.17
C GLN A 668 -28.38 -4.97 -23.63
N LYS A 669 -28.43 -5.95 -24.53
CA LYS A 669 -28.68 -5.75 -25.96
C LYS A 669 -30.01 -5.08 -26.22
#